data_AF-A0A0L0NYJ8-F1
#
_entry.id   AF-A0A0L0NYJ8-F1
#
_cell.length_a   1.000
_cell.length_b   1.000
_cell.length_c   1.000
_cell.angle_alpha   90.00
_cell.angle_beta   90.00
_cell.angle_gamma   90.00
#
_symmetry.space_group_name_H-M   'P 1'
#
loop_
_entity.id
_entity.type
_entity.pdbx_description
1 polymer ?
#
loop_
_entity_poly.entity_id
_entity_poly.type
_entity_poly.pdbx_seq_one_letter_code
_entity_poly.pdbx_strand_id
1 'polypeptide(L)'
;MPRSERVILDEDLQNRYIEHLRSVRSLSPEDVAAISEIFTQAVELASGDYSAEAFKFVVRLWLAVFKDRCGGSSLEKELLESRPRVVNLCINNLSYKTYLACTAPLPGSQFWADTVARTLQFEALSKGELRFSNANIIAFLNGTSDIQTKRRMVATFLRKALLYSRHGHDFSTILSAFIHYTGIIGDGHLLLIGPEHSVYQKALSILSRPRGNVSVFSHIHMIEGIVMRSEYANKHILSNLLSSLATYTATTRPSAALEYWKFKTLELKSSSDEFLTPHDLLIAMWALFRLQQYEECLELHRKYPSLHNDQQIDIFLRISEKTKDWKHLQKQFEDMYGRGDLPYVQHYALVMNALASIKVVKEVDELFEQLQRRNLSPSCEVYGAVIKSKLATHDFDGAEEWFDKLLKSYEEGKVTQGNVARVHALVFDLHFHTSSLPKLMKALHSVIERQKSCSVPLIDTKLYCNLITAVGSNYGVKELEEIWDIAERFSMKTEDVYEKMINALTRFGDYERADTLCFEAHMESSVPFNSSLIYKAQLKNLRSWHNATTDGDLKTHLARKAVSVLRRLDQGKVSLKDRTNLLVEAIKFELSVNRRNTARSYLEQAKTLESLNEEHFLPFLRYHCQARSYKGASTVLELYREMAANKIDITSKTYVYLIRALIEIDRSNAAKYTNTYKLLESVFELYGLSMFEHIKPMRTSAEDIHYHAENLLKIVSLYVTATTHQMEANMDLVVHFLNQMKDRLGNKIPIRFRLAIFKEMGHLYHLTGDNVTAKKLVLNALDELLDVADNFRKGVSNESALEPQLPKLLQLDIRQAMEILVPILRETKALPDEYELITHSLLQRNVHLAGPLFRTLIEHILKGEVGESKINVILDICERFLVASNWTEVSIAKKQQYIYKLFILCLARRMPEERIFKTYSLLNKFYNVKSIKTLKSELSNVKYPLGKLEQSLDEYGDLTSFRWTTNTLFKDPHKFFVPGRNLPTRNTMDPRMTAKIYSFLGKYCEDDRSKAFKLFDKYPETVEYLLYYGLARTRLQTFRNEIDKIQPPLASSANEGRKNRRYRTLRALRRTMNITSR
;
A
#
# COMPACT_ATOMS: atom_id res chain seq x y z
N MET A 1 -34.41 0.50 10.73
CA MET A 1 -33.95 1.79 10.20
C MET A 1 -33.19 1.56 8.89
N PRO A 2 -33.41 2.36 7.83
CA PRO A 2 -32.56 2.31 6.63
C PRO A 2 -31.13 2.73 6.97
N ARG A 3 -30.13 2.23 6.23
CA ARG A 3 -28.73 2.72 6.31
C ARG A 3 -28.73 4.25 6.18
N SER A 4 -28.04 4.95 7.07
CA SER A 4 -27.97 6.42 7.13
C SER A 4 -27.62 7.08 5.79
N GLU A 5 -26.76 6.44 4.99
CA GLU A 5 -26.43 6.87 3.62
C GLU A 5 -27.66 6.96 2.70
N ARG A 6 -28.65 6.06 2.82
CA ARG A 6 -29.88 6.10 1.99
C ARG A 6 -30.79 7.25 2.38
N VAL A 7 -30.88 7.58 3.67
CA VAL A 7 -31.70 8.70 4.15
C VAL A 7 -31.10 10.03 3.71
N ILE A 8 -29.77 10.14 3.71
CA ILE A 8 -29.07 11.36 3.31
C ILE A 8 -29.16 11.61 1.79
N LEU A 9 -29.34 10.57 0.98
CA LEU A 9 -29.38 10.67 -0.49
C LEU A 9 -30.79 10.84 -1.09
N ASP A 10 -31.83 10.45 -0.35
CA ASP A 10 -33.20 10.41 -0.85
C ASP A 10 -34.07 11.50 -0.19
N GLU A 11 -34.42 12.53 -0.96
CA GLU A 11 -35.14 13.71 -0.45
C GLU A 11 -36.55 13.37 0.07
N ASP A 12 -37.19 12.32 -0.47
CA ASP A 12 -38.49 11.84 0.01
C ASP A 12 -38.38 11.13 1.37
N LEU A 13 -37.29 10.39 1.59
CA LEU A 13 -37.01 9.79 2.90
C LEU A 13 -36.62 10.85 3.93
N GLN A 14 -35.90 11.91 3.55
CA GLN A 14 -35.63 13.04 4.45
C GLN A 14 -36.92 13.73 4.89
N ASN A 15 -37.84 13.97 3.95
CA ASN A 15 -39.13 14.62 4.25
C ASN A 15 -39.98 13.75 5.18
N ARG A 16 -40.07 12.44 4.91
CA ARG A 16 -40.75 11.48 5.80
C ARG A 16 -40.12 11.42 7.20
N TYR A 17 -38.79 11.52 7.28
CA TYR A 17 -38.06 11.51 8.55
C TYR A 17 -38.33 12.78 9.38
N ILE A 18 -38.33 13.96 8.74
CA ILE A 18 -38.64 15.24 9.38
C ILE A 18 -40.13 15.31 9.77
N GLU A 19 -41.05 14.78 8.96
CA GLU A 19 -42.47 14.66 9.30
C GLU A 19 -42.71 13.72 10.47
N HIS A 20 -41.97 12.61 10.55
CA HIS A 20 -42.02 11.71 11.70
C HIS A 20 -41.62 12.45 12.99
N LEU A 21 -40.54 13.24 12.96
CA LEU A 21 -40.12 14.08 14.10
C LEU A 21 -41.16 15.14 14.50
N ARG A 22 -41.99 15.62 13.57
CA ARG A 22 -43.11 16.54 13.85
C ARG A 22 -44.30 15.85 14.51
N SER A 23 -44.50 14.56 14.26
CA SER A 23 -45.66 13.79 14.75
C SER A 23 -45.49 13.24 16.17
N VAL A 24 -44.26 13.04 16.63
CA VAL A 24 -43.94 12.39 17.91
C VAL A 24 -43.80 13.43 19.04
N ARG A 25 -44.66 13.36 20.07
CA ARG A 25 -44.64 14.29 21.22
C ARG A 25 -43.59 13.95 22.30
N SER A 26 -43.10 12.71 22.37
CA SER A 26 -42.03 12.29 23.29
C SER A 26 -41.23 11.13 22.68
N LEU A 27 -39.93 11.35 22.43
CA LEU A 27 -39.02 10.33 21.92
C LEU A 27 -38.51 9.44 23.05
N SER A 28 -38.32 8.14 22.78
CA SER A 28 -37.62 7.25 23.72
C SER A 28 -36.13 7.59 23.77
N PRO A 29 -35.38 7.25 24.84
CA PRO A 29 -33.94 7.50 24.91
C PRO A 29 -33.16 6.75 23.80
N GLU A 30 -33.65 5.59 23.35
CA GLU A 30 -33.08 4.85 22.22
C GLU A 30 -33.30 5.57 20.89
N ASP A 31 -34.47 6.18 20.69
CA ASP A 31 -34.75 6.99 19.50
C ASP A 31 -33.89 8.26 19.47
N VAL A 32 -33.71 8.92 20.62
CA VAL A 32 -32.85 10.12 20.73
C VAL A 32 -31.41 9.78 20.37
N ALA A 33 -30.86 8.67 20.90
CA ALA A 33 -29.52 8.20 20.57
C ALA A 33 -29.38 7.87 19.07
N ALA A 34 -30.36 7.19 18.48
CA ALA A 34 -30.35 6.86 17.05
C ALA A 34 -30.44 8.10 16.14
N ILE A 35 -31.24 9.10 16.51
CA ILE A 35 -31.34 10.38 15.78
C ILE A 35 -30.05 11.18 15.91
N SER A 36 -29.47 11.21 17.11
CA SER A 36 -28.17 11.82 17.39
C SER A 36 -27.07 11.16 16.56
N GLU A 37 -27.06 9.82 16.46
CA GLU A 37 -26.13 9.05 15.64
C GLU A 37 -26.30 9.34 14.13
N ILE A 38 -27.54 9.42 13.63
CA ILE A 38 -27.80 9.78 12.24
C ILE A 38 -27.37 11.23 11.97
N PHE A 39 -27.56 12.14 12.93
CA PHE A 39 -27.13 13.53 12.82
C PHE A 39 -25.61 13.66 12.84
N THR A 40 -24.91 12.96 13.73
CA THR A 40 -23.45 12.93 13.74
C THR A 40 -22.94 12.35 12.42
N GLN A 41 -23.47 11.22 11.96
CA GLN A 41 -23.15 10.64 10.65
C GLN A 41 -23.46 11.58 9.48
N ALA A 42 -24.51 12.41 9.56
CA ALA A 42 -24.81 13.41 8.54
C ALA A 42 -23.86 14.62 8.58
N VAL A 43 -23.49 15.11 9.77
CA VAL A 43 -22.46 16.15 9.97
C VAL A 43 -21.11 15.68 9.44
N GLU A 44 -20.84 14.40 9.64
CA GLU A 44 -19.67 13.65 9.20
C GLU A 44 -19.63 13.47 7.66
N LEU A 45 -20.77 13.14 7.05
CA LEU A 45 -20.93 13.04 5.60
C LEU A 45 -21.01 14.41 4.91
N ALA A 46 -21.41 15.47 5.62
CA ALA A 46 -21.39 16.85 5.12
C ALA A 46 -19.97 17.38 4.86
N SER A 47 -18.95 16.74 5.43
CA SER A 47 -17.54 16.94 5.09
C SER A 47 -17.02 16.05 3.95
N GLY A 48 -17.82 15.10 3.44
CA GLY A 48 -17.45 14.07 2.46
C GLY A 48 -17.96 14.29 1.01
N ASP A 49 -18.20 13.19 0.28
CA ASP A 49 -18.58 13.20 -1.16
C ASP A 49 -19.97 13.78 -1.45
N TYR A 50 -20.89 13.74 -0.47
CA TYR A 50 -22.25 14.27 -0.55
C TYR A 50 -22.38 15.59 0.22
N SER A 51 -21.33 16.39 0.23
CA SER A 51 -21.21 17.57 1.10
C SER A 51 -22.37 18.56 0.93
N ALA A 52 -22.96 18.67 -0.27
CA ALA A 52 -24.08 19.58 -0.51
C ALA A 52 -25.41 19.00 0.01
N GLU A 53 -25.68 17.72 -0.25
CA GLU A 53 -26.92 17.04 0.14
C GLU A 53 -26.96 16.77 1.65
N ALA A 54 -25.85 16.29 2.21
CA ALA A 54 -25.69 16.08 3.65
C ALA A 54 -25.69 17.41 4.42
N PHE A 55 -25.06 18.47 3.91
CA PHE A 55 -25.16 19.80 4.52
C PHE A 55 -26.59 20.34 4.50
N LYS A 56 -27.32 20.18 3.39
CA LYS A 56 -28.75 20.55 3.32
C LYS A 56 -29.56 19.76 4.34
N PHE A 57 -29.31 18.47 4.51
CA PHE A 57 -30.00 17.63 5.49
C PHE A 57 -29.68 18.04 6.93
N VAL A 58 -28.40 18.24 7.28
CA VAL A 58 -27.97 18.72 8.61
C VAL A 58 -28.63 20.06 8.95
N VAL A 59 -28.66 21.00 8.01
CA VAL A 59 -29.30 22.30 8.20
C VAL A 59 -30.82 22.16 8.35
N ARG A 60 -31.48 21.33 7.53
CA ARG A 60 -32.93 21.06 7.63
C ARG A 60 -33.28 20.42 8.97
N LEU A 61 -32.52 19.44 9.43
CA LEU A 61 -32.73 18.76 10.71
C LEU A 61 -32.49 19.71 11.89
N TRP A 62 -31.41 20.50 11.85
CA TRP A 62 -31.09 21.50 12.87
C TRP A 62 -32.20 22.55 13.02
N LEU A 63 -32.73 23.05 11.91
CA LEU A 63 -33.84 24.00 11.92
C LEU A 63 -35.13 23.34 12.42
N ALA A 64 -35.43 22.11 12.04
CA ALA A 64 -36.60 21.39 12.54
C ALA A 64 -36.56 21.19 14.07
N VAL A 65 -35.40 20.87 14.63
CA VAL A 65 -35.26 20.68 16.08
C VAL A 65 -35.31 22.02 16.82
N PHE A 66 -34.48 23.01 16.44
CA PHE A 66 -34.34 24.24 17.24
C PHE A 66 -35.29 25.38 16.88
N LYS A 67 -35.72 25.50 15.61
CA LYS A 67 -36.65 26.55 15.17
C LYS A 67 -38.11 26.09 15.23
N ASP A 68 -38.38 24.86 14.78
CA ASP A 68 -39.74 24.28 14.78
C ASP A 68 -40.05 23.53 16.10
N ARG A 69 -39.08 23.43 17.05
CA ARG A 69 -39.20 22.76 18.36
C ARG A 69 -39.65 21.29 18.29
N CYS A 70 -39.15 20.54 17.29
CA CYS A 70 -39.47 19.13 17.11
C CYS A 70 -38.51 18.22 17.91
N GLY A 71 -39.03 17.16 18.55
CA GLY A 71 -38.22 16.13 19.23
C GLY A 71 -37.91 16.34 20.72
N GLY A 72 -38.36 17.45 21.34
CA GLY A 72 -38.31 17.66 22.80
C GLY A 72 -36.93 18.05 23.37
N SER A 73 -36.91 18.41 24.66
CA SER A 73 -35.75 19.05 25.32
C SER A 73 -34.51 18.16 25.47
N SER A 74 -34.68 16.84 25.43
CA SER A 74 -33.55 15.89 25.56
C SER A 74 -32.72 15.85 24.28
N LEU A 75 -33.35 15.82 23.11
CA LEU A 75 -32.69 15.86 21.81
C LEU A 75 -32.01 17.22 21.57
N GLU A 76 -32.65 18.31 22.00
CA GLU A 76 -32.06 19.66 21.94
C GLU A 76 -30.74 19.75 22.70
N LYS A 77 -30.65 19.15 23.91
CA LYS A 77 -29.43 19.15 24.73
C LYS A 77 -28.29 18.37 24.07
N GLU A 78 -28.59 17.20 23.52
CA GLU A 78 -27.57 16.34 22.90
C GLU A 78 -27.05 16.94 21.59
N LEU A 79 -27.94 17.48 20.75
CA LEU A 79 -27.54 18.16 19.51
C LEU A 79 -26.82 19.50 19.79
N LEU A 80 -27.10 20.17 20.91
CA LEU A 80 -26.38 21.38 21.33
C LEU A 80 -24.88 21.15 21.49
N GLU A 81 -24.43 19.96 21.90
CA GLU A 81 -23.01 19.60 22.01
C GLU A 81 -22.28 19.64 20.66
N SER A 82 -23.00 19.35 19.56
CA SER A 82 -22.47 19.35 18.19
C SER A 82 -22.42 20.74 17.53
N ARG A 83 -22.88 21.79 18.22
CA ARG A 83 -22.96 23.17 17.70
C ARG A 83 -21.65 23.69 17.09
N PRO A 84 -20.45 23.51 17.69
CA PRO A 84 -19.21 23.98 17.08
C PRO A 84 -18.92 23.33 15.71
N ARG A 85 -19.36 22.07 15.51
CA ARG A 85 -19.19 21.34 14.25
C ARG A 85 -20.10 21.92 13.17
N VAL A 86 -21.37 22.18 13.50
CA VAL A 86 -22.34 22.79 12.57
C VAL A 86 -21.94 24.21 12.18
N VAL A 87 -21.45 25.01 13.14
CA VAL A 87 -20.94 26.36 12.85
C VAL A 87 -19.72 26.29 11.95
N ASN A 88 -18.78 25.37 12.20
CA ASN A 88 -17.62 25.17 11.32
C ASN A 88 -18.02 24.69 9.92
N LEU A 89 -19.02 23.82 9.79
CA LEU A 89 -19.59 23.43 8.49
C LEU A 89 -20.18 24.62 7.74
N CYS A 90 -20.92 25.50 8.43
CA CYS A 90 -21.45 26.73 7.82
C CYS A 90 -20.35 27.68 7.35
N ILE A 91 -19.27 27.84 8.14
CA ILE A 91 -18.12 28.65 7.74
C ILE A 91 -17.39 28.02 6.54
N ASN A 92 -17.28 26.69 6.49
CA ASN A 92 -16.61 25.99 5.41
C ASN A 92 -17.40 26.00 4.09
N ASN A 93 -18.73 25.97 4.17
CA ASN A 93 -19.62 26.11 3.01
C ASN A 93 -19.89 27.57 2.60
N LEU A 94 -19.20 28.55 3.23
CA LEU A 94 -19.25 29.97 2.87
C LEU A 94 -20.67 30.55 2.87
N SER A 95 -21.52 30.11 3.81
CA SER A 95 -22.91 30.59 3.91
C SER A 95 -23.20 31.21 5.26
N TYR A 96 -22.89 32.50 5.39
CA TYR A 96 -23.22 33.28 6.58
C TYR A 96 -24.74 33.37 6.84
N LYS A 97 -25.56 33.40 5.78
CA LYS A 97 -27.03 33.38 5.90
C LYS A 97 -27.53 32.12 6.60
N THR A 98 -26.95 30.96 6.27
CA THR A 98 -27.30 29.69 6.92
C THR A 98 -26.82 29.66 8.36
N TYR A 99 -25.64 30.22 8.66
CA TYR A 99 -25.16 30.38 10.04
C TYR A 99 -26.13 31.21 10.91
N LEU A 100 -26.61 32.35 10.40
CA LEU A 100 -27.59 33.19 11.10
C LEU A 100 -28.90 32.42 11.37
N ALA A 101 -29.39 31.66 10.38
CA ALA A 101 -30.59 30.85 10.53
C ALA A 101 -30.44 29.76 11.61
N CYS A 102 -29.26 29.13 11.70
CA CYS A 102 -28.99 28.07 12.70
C CYS A 102 -28.71 28.60 14.11
N THR A 103 -28.30 29.86 14.26
CA THR A 103 -27.90 30.46 15.56
C THR A 103 -28.91 31.41 16.18
N ALA A 104 -29.82 31.99 15.39
CA ALA A 104 -30.93 32.81 15.88
C ALA A 104 -31.81 32.16 16.97
N PRO A 105 -32.10 30.84 16.97
CA PRO A 105 -32.96 30.23 17.98
C PRO A 105 -32.26 29.84 19.30
N LEU A 106 -30.94 30.00 19.45
CA LEU A 106 -30.16 29.44 20.57
C LEU A 106 -29.64 30.53 21.55
N PRO A 107 -29.87 30.42 22.87
CA PRO A 107 -29.32 31.38 23.84
C PRO A 107 -27.89 31.01 24.32
N GLY A 108 -27.05 32.02 24.50
CA GLY A 108 -26.24 32.14 25.72
C GLY A 108 -24.73 31.83 25.74
N SER A 109 -24.19 30.90 24.95
CA SER A 109 -22.74 30.61 24.99
C SER A 109 -22.02 30.97 23.68
N GLN A 110 -20.96 31.77 23.79
CA GLN A 110 -20.12 32.20 22.66
C GLN A 110 -18.89 31.31 22.55
N PHE A 111 -18.91 30.37 21.61
CA PHE A 111 -17.73 29.59 21.25
C PHE A 111 -16.82 30.40 20.31
N TRP A 112 -15.53 30.07 20.24
CA TRP A 112 -14.59 30.69 19.29
C TRP A 112 -15.05 30.56 17.82
N ALA A 113 -15.75 29.47 17.47
CA ALA A 113 -16.30 29.32 16.12
C ALA A 113 -17.38 30.39 15.81
N ASP A 114 -18.18 30.77 16.81
CA ASP A 114 -19.18 31.83 16.68
C ASP A 114 -18.54 33.22 16.55
N THR A 115 -17.48 33.49 17.31
CA THR A 115 -16.74 34.75 17.18
C THR A 115 -16.09 34.85 15.80
N VAL A 116 -15.52 33.77 15.27
CA VAL A 116 -14.96 33.71 13.90
C VAL A 116 -16.05 33.89 12.84
N ALA A 117 -17.21 33.23 12.96
CA ALA A 117 -18.28 33.35 11.98
C ALA A 117 -18.85 34.78 11.91
N ARG A 118 -19.09 35.41 13.06
CA ARG A 118 -19.62 36.78 13.16
C ARG A 118 -18.65 37.86 12.70
N THR A 119 -17.35 37.64 12.95
CA THR A 119 -16.31 38.60 12.54
C THR A 119 -15.99 38.50 11.05
N LEU A 120 -15.79 37.29 10.51
CA LEU A 120 -15.37 37.12 9.11
C LEU A 120 -16.51 37.25 8.09
N GLN A 121 -17.73 36.78 8.42
CA GLN A 121 -18.92 36.83 7.56
C GLN A 121 -18.69 36.35 6.11
N PHE A 122 -18.03 35.20 5.93
CA PHE A 122 -17.78 34.67 4.58
C PHE A 122 -19.07 34.32 3.84
N GLU A 123 -19.25 34.87 2.63
CA GLU A 123 -20.37 34.58 1.74
C GLU A 123 -19.85 34.34 0.30
N ALA A 124 -20.25 33.22 -0.32
CA ALA A 124 -19.95 32.93 -1.72
C ALA A 124 -21.01 33.55 -2.65
N LEU A 125 -20.58 34.41 -3.59
CA LEU A 125 -21.45 34.97 -4.63
C LEU A 125 -21.67 33.98 -5.78
N SER A 126 -22.72 34.20 -6.60
CA SER A 126 -23.10 33.32 -7.72
C SER A 126 -22.01 33.12 -8.79
N LYS A 127 -20.99 33.99 -8.85
CA LYS A 127 -19.82 33.90 -9.74
C LYS A 127 -18.58 33.23 -9.08
N GLY A 128 -18.67 32.80 -7.83
CA GLY A 128 -17.58 32.17 -7.09
C GLY A 128 -16.61 33.12 -6.39
N GLU A 129 -16.93 34.41 -6.34
CA GLU A 129 -16.19 35.45 -5.60
C GLU A 129 -16.51 35.36 -4.09
N LEU A 130 -15.48 35.59 -3.26
CA LEU A 130 -15.57 35.53 -1.81
C LEU A 130 -15.83 36.92 -1.21
N ARG A 131 -16.96 37.11 -0.51
CA ARG A 131 -17.23 38.32 0.27
C ARG A 131 -16.91 38.10 1.75
N PHE A 132 -16.27 39.08 2.39
CA PHE A 132 -16.00 39.13 3.83
C PHE A 132 -16.14 40.57 4.36
N SER A 133 -16.33 40.74 5.67
CA SER A 133 -16.61 42.04 6.30
C SER A 133 -15.36 42.72 6.85
N ASN A 134 -14.83 43.72 6.13
CA ASN A 134 -13.69 44.51 6.62
C ASN A 134 -13.99 45.26 7.92
N ALA A 135 -15.18 45.86 8.03
CA ALA A 135 -15.55 46.68 9.18
C ALA A 135 -15.57 45.90 10.51
N ASN A 136 -16.11 44.67 10.49
CA ASN A 136 -16.20 43.84 11.69
C ASN A 136 -14.85 43.27 12.10
N ILE A 137 -14.00 42.92 11.12
CA ILE A 137 -12.63 42.46 11.39
C ILE A 137 -11.85 43.59 12.06
N ILE A 138 -11.90 44.81 11.50
CA ILE A 138 -11.21 45.97 12.08
C ILE A 138 -11.75 46.29 13.48
N ALA A 139 -13.06 46.26 13.69
CA ALA A 139 -13.67 46.48 14.99
C ALA A 139 -13.20 45.44 16.04
N PHE A 140 -13.04 44.18 15.65
CA PHE A 140 -12.50 43.13 16.52
C PHE A 140 -11.01 43.34 16.82
N LEU A 141 -10.22 43.74 15.82
CA LEU A 141 -8.78 44.01 15.99
C LEU A 141 -8.50 45.23 16.87
N ASN A 142 -9.36 46.25 16.82
CA ASN A 142 -9.29 47.42 17.69
C ASN A 142 -9.90 47.20 19.09
N GLY A 143 -10.53 46.03 19.32
CA GLY A 143 -11.12 45.67 20.60
C GLY A 143 -10.10 45.33 21.70
N THR A 144 -10.59 45.01 22.89
CA THR A 144 -9.81 44.74 24.11
C THR A 144 -9.18 43.32 24.18
N SER A 145 -9.26 42.54 23.09
CA SER A 145 -8.77 41.16 23.05
C SER A 145 -7.24 41.07 23.11
N ASP A 146 -6.70 39.97 23.65
CA ASP A 146 -5.26 39.73 23.70
C ASP A 146 -4.63 39.63 22.31
N ILE A 147 -3.36 40.04 22.19
CA ILE A 147 -2.59 40.07 20.93
C ILE A 147 -2.54 38.68 20.27
N GLN A 148 -2.41 37.60 21.04
CA GLN A 148 -2.40 36.24 20.48
C GLN A 148 -3.75 35.86 19.88
N THR A 149 -4.86 36.29 20.48
CA THR A 149 -6.21 36.04 19.94
C THR A 149 -6.48 36.84 18.67
N LYS A 150 -5.95 38.07 18.58
CA LYS A 150 -5.98 38.90 17.37
C LYS A 150 -5.16 38.25 16.25
N ARG A 151 -3.93 37.80 16.53
CA ARG A 151 -3.06 37.06 15.59
C ARG A 151 -3.75 35.78 15.09
N ARG A 152 -4.41 35.03 16.00
CA ARG A 152 -5.19 33.83 15.64
C ARG A 152 -6.35 34.15 14.70
N MET A 153 -7.07 35.26 14.90
CA MET A 153 -8.15 35.68 14.01
C MET A 153 -7.63 35.97 12.60
N VAL A 154 -6.57 36.75 12.47
CA VAL A 154 -5.96 37.11 11.17
C VAL A 154 -5.40 35.88 10.46
N ALA A 155 -4.72 34.97 11.18
CA ALA A 155 -4.25 33.71 10.61
C ALA A 155 -5.42 32.83 10.12
N THR A 156 -6.54 32.82 10.84
CA THR A 156 -7.74 32.06 10.47
C THR A 156 -8.42 32.65 9.24
N PHE A 157 -8.51 33.98 9.15
CA PHE A 157 -8.97 34.71 7.97
C PHE A 157 -8.14 34.34 6.75
N LEU A 158 -6.81 34.55 6.81
CA LEU A 158 -5.91 34.31 5.67
C LEU A 158 -6.01 32.86 5.19
N ARG A 159 -5.96 31.89 6.11
CA ARG A 159 -6.07 30.47 5.78
C ARG A 159 -7.38 30.13 5.07
N LYS A 160 -8.53 30.57 5.61
CA LYS A 160 -9.84 30.23 5.03
C LYS A 160 -10.07 30.97 3.72
N ALA A 161 -9.80 32.27 3.66
CA ALA A 161 -9.95 33.06 2.46
C ALA A 161 -9.09 32.51 1.30
N LEU A 162 -7.88 32.03 1.61
CA LEU A 162 -7.01 31.44 0.60
C LEU A 162 -7.43 30.03 0.14
N LEU A 163 -8.13 29.24 0.96
CA LEU A 163 -8.60 27.91 0.55
C LEU A 163 -9.85 27.97 -0.33
N TYR A 164 -10.68 29.00 -0.14
CA TYR A 164 -12.00 29.09 -0.75
C TYR A 164 -12.10 30.02 -1.97
N SER A 165 -11.10 30.87 -2.20
CA SER A 165 -11.07 31.73 -3.39
C SER A 165 -10.72 30.94 -4.65
N ARG A 166 -11.59 31.03 -5.68
CA ARG A 166 -11.42 30.33 -6.96
C ARG A 166 -10.69 31.18 -8.02
N HIS A 167 -10.62 32.51 -7.85
CA HIS A 167 -10.09 33.44 -8.85
C HIS A 167 -8.81 34.17 -8.38
N GLY A 168 -8.01 34.64 -9.36
CA GLY A 168 -6.80 35.43 -9.11
C GLY A 168 -7.07 36.83 -8.54
N HIS A 169 -8.21 37.45 -8.89
CA HIS A 169 -8.59 38.77 -8.36
C HIS A 169 -8.83 38.73 -6.83
N ASP A 170 -9.42 37.66 -6.30
CA ASP A 170 -9.61 37.46 -4.86
C ASP A 170 -8.28 37.40 -4.10
N PHE A 171 -7.21 36.88 -4.72
CA PHE A 171 -5.91 36.80 -4.08
C PHE A 171 -5.36 38.20 -3.75
N SER A 172 -5.53 39.15 -4.67
CA SER A 172 -5.04 40.52 -4.50
C SER A 172 -5.76 41.26 -3.36
N THR A 173 -7.07 41.07 -3.24
CA THR A 173 -7.89 41.70 -2.21
C THR A 173 -7.63 41.07 -0.84
N ILE A 174 -7.45 39.75 -0.77
CA ILE A 174 -7.12 39.02 0.47
C ILE A 174 -5.74 39.42 0.98
N LEU A 175 -4.72 39.47 0.12
CA LEU A 175 -3.36 39.82 0.52
C LEU A 175 -3.28 41.29 0.98
N SER A 176 -3.93 42.21 0.28
CA SER A 176 -4.02 43.62 0.71
C SER A 176 -4.72 43.76 2.08
N ALA A 177 -5.83 43.04 2.29
CA ALA A 177 -6.52 43.02 3.58
C ALA A 177 -5.65 42.44 4.70
N PHE A 178 -4.90 41.36 4.42
CA PHE A 178 -3.97 40.76 5.39
C PHE A 178 -2.89 41.75 5.83
N ILE A 179 -2.24 42.46 4.90
CA ILE A 179 -1.22 43.46 5.20
C ILE A 179 -1.78 44.57 6.10
N HIS A 180 -2.98 45.07 5.76
CA HIS A 180 -3.66 46.09 6.56
C HIS A 180 -3.97 45.60 7.98
N TYR A 181 -4.48 44.38 8.14
CA TYR A 181 -4.79 43.81 9.45
C TYR A 181 -3.54 43.54 10.30
N THR A 182 -2.44 43.09 9.70
CA THR A 182 -1.17 42.95 10.41
C THR A 182 -0.62 44.29 10.88
N GLY A 183 -0.82 45.37 10.10
CA GLY A 183 -0.47 46.73 10.49
C GLY A 183 -1.20 47.18 11.76
N ILE A 184 -2.50 46.90 11.87
CA ILE A 184 -3.32 47.25 13.05
C ILE A 184 -2.86 46.55 14.33
N ILE A 185 -2.34 45.32 14.23
CA ILE A 185 -1.87 44.53 15.39
C ILE A 185 -0.46 44.96 15.84
N GLY A 186 0.27 45.72 15.02
CA GLY A 186 1.68 46.07 15.24
C GLY A 186 2.68 45.14 14.53
N ASP A 187 2.20 44.15 13.79
CA ASP A 187 3.00 43.20 13.01
C ASP A 187 3.27 43.70 11.57
N GLY A 188 3.08 45.01 11.31
CA GLY A 188 3.23 45.62 9.97
C GLY A 188 4.64 45.57 9.37
N HIS A 189 5.65 45.21 10.17
CA HIS A 189 7.01 44.94 9.72
C HIS A 189 7.16 43.58 9.00
N LEU A 190 6.14 42.71 9.07
CA LEU A 190 6.01 41.42 8.37
C LEU A 190 7.16 40.41 8.58
N LEU A 191 7.96 40.55 9.64
CA LEU A 191 8.99 39.57 10.02
C LEU A 191 8.40 38.49 10.94
N LEU A 192 7.57 37.62 10.37
CA LEU A 192 6.73 36.67 11.11
C LEU A 192 7.46 35.36 11.47
N ILE A 193 8.73 35.44 11.88
CA ILE A 193 9.60 34.25 12.11
C ILE A 193 9.63 33.81 13.58
N GLY A 194 9.50 34.76 14.52
CA GLY A 194 9.60 34.49 15.96
C GLY A 194 8.56 33.51 16.53
N PRO A 195 8.79 32.92 17.74
CA PRO A 195 7.91 31.92 18.35
C PRO A 195 6.47 32.42 18.55
N GLU A 196 6.32 33.71 18.79
CA GLU A 196 5.03 34.38 18.96
C GLU A 196 4.18 34.45 17.67
N HIS A 197 4.82 34.27 16.51
CA HIS A 197 4.19 34.30 15.19
C HIS A 197 3.87 32.89 14.64
N SER A 198 4.13 31.84 15.43
CA SER A 198 3.84 30.44 15.08
C SER A 198 2.42 30.20 14.58
N VAL A 199 1.46 31.01 15.04
CA VAL A 199 0.05 30.97 14.62
C VAL A 199 -0.13 31.22 13.11
N TYR A 200 0.76 32.01 12.49
CA TYR A 200 0.70 32.34 11.06
C TYR A 200 1.31 31.27 10.14
N GLN A 201 2.12 30.35 10.66
CA GLN A 201 2.87 29.36 9.89
C GLN A 201 2.02 28.62 8.84
N LYS A 202 0.86 28.11 9.25
CA LYS A 202 -0.04 27.37 8.34
C LYS A 202 -0.63 28.28 7.26
N ALA A 203 -0.98 29.52 7.60
CA ALA A 203 -1.57 30.46 6.65
C ALA A 203 -0.52 30.96 5.62
N LEU A 204 0.69 31.26 6.08
CA LEU A 204 1.80 31.68 5.23
C LEU A 204 2.27 30.56 4.29
N SER A 205 2.23 29.30 4.75
CA SER A 205 2.52 28.14 3.89
C SER A 205 1.53 27.93 2.74
N ILE A 206 0.32 28.48 2.86
CA ILE A 206 -0.70 28.46 1.79
C ILE A 206 -0.50 29.69 0.90
N LEU A 207 -0.19 30.85 1.47
CA LEU A 207 0.06 32.10 0.74
C LEU A 207 1.25 31.98 -0.22
N SER A 208 2.31 31.26 0.18
CA SER A 208 3.50 31.06 -0.64
C SER A 208 3.28 30.17 -1.87
N ARG A 209 2.10 29.57 -2.03
CA ARG A 209 1.80 28.65 -3.13
C ARG A 209 1.25 29.40 -4.35
N PRO A 210 1.84 29.21 -5.54
CA PRO A 210 1.25 29.73 -6.76
C PRO A 210 -0.09 29.05 -7.03
N ARG A 211 -1.06 29.82 -7.53
CA ARG A 211 -2.39 29.30 -7.90
C ARG A 211 -2.45 29.06 -9.41
N GLY A 212 -2.92 27.87 -9.82
CA GLY A 212 -2.96 27.47 -11.23
C GLY A 212 -1.59 27.10 -11.80
N ASN A 213 -1.44 27.13 -13.13
CA ASN A 213 -0.17 26.82 -13.83
C ASN A 213 0.84 28.00 -13.83
N VAL A 214 0.80 28.87 -12.82
CA VAL A 214 1.68 30.05 -12.72
C VAL A 214 3.00 29.65 -12.08
N SER A 215 4.14 30.12 -12.61
CA SER A 215 5.45 29.85 -12.01
C SER A 215 5.59 30.53 -10.64
N VAL A 216 6.40 29.95 -9.75
CA VAL A 216 6.64 30.51 -8.41
C VAL A 216 7.23 31.93 -8.55
N PHE A 217 8.14 32.16 -9.48
CA PHE A 217 8.67 33.49 -9.80
C PHE A 217 7.60 34.52 -10.18
N SER A 218 6.64 34.16 -11.04
CA SER A 218 5.54 35.07 -11.42
C SER A 218 4.59 35.35 -10.25
N HIS A 219 4.42 34.38 -9.35
CA HIS A 219 3.65 34.55 -8.12
C HIS A 219 4.36 35.51 -7.14
N ILE A 220 5.69 35.47 -7.07
CA ILE A 220 6.48 36.41 -6.27
C ILE A 220 6.30 37.85 -6.80
N HIS A 221 6.35 38.06 -8.11
CA HIS A 221 6.06 39.37 -8.70
C HIS A 221 4.62 39.85 -8.46
N MET A 222 3.65 38.94 -8.44
CA MET A 222 2.28 39.29 -8.07
C MET A 222 2.21 39.78 -6.62
N ILE A 223 2.91 39.11 -5.69
CA ILE A 223 3.02 39.51 -4.29
C ILE A 223 3.72 40.88 -4.18
N GLU A 224 4.85 41.08 -4.87
CA GLU A 224 5.56 42.36 -4.94
C GLU A 224 4.63 43.48 -5.40
N GLY A 225 3.96 43.30 -6.54
CA GLY A 225 3.05 44.29 -7.11
C GLY A 225 1.89 44.67 -6.18
N ILE A 226 1.45 43.74 -5.31
CA ILE A 226 0.40 44.02 -4.31
C ILE A 226 0.98 44.76 -3.10
N VAL A 227 2.13 44.31 -2.58
CA VAL A 227 2.79 44.94 -1.42
C VAL A 227 3.20 46.38 -1.74
N MET A 228 3.74 46.64 -2.93
CA MET A 228 4.15 47.97 -3.36
C MET A 228 2.98 48.93 -3.63
N ARG A 229 1.75 48.42 -3.78
CA ARG A 229 0.52 49.23 -3.91
C ARG A 229 -0.18 49.49 -2.58
N SER A 230 0.31 48.92 -1.47
CA SER A 230 -0.29 49.08 -0.15
C SER A 230 0.16 50.38 0.53
N GLU A 231 -0.59 50.85 1.53
CA GLU A 231 -0.28 52.05 2.33
C GLU A 231 1.09 51.98 3.04
N TYR A 232 1.63 50.77 3.21
CA TYR A 232 2.92 50.49 3.87
C TYR A 232 4.03 50.11 2.86
N ALA A 233 3.99 50.63 1.63
CA ALA A 233 4.94 50.29 0.58
C ALA A 233 6.40 50.58 0.99
N ASN A 234 7.15 49.53 1.34
CA ASN A 234 8.58 49.60 1.65
C ASN A 234 9.28 48.31 1.18
N LYS A 235 10.43 48.46 0.52
CA LYS A 235 11.28 47.33 0.09
C LYS A 235 11.75 46.47 1.26
N HIS A 236 11.95 47.05 2.46
CA HIS A 236 12.27 46.28 3.66
C HIS A 236 11.11 45.39 4.14
N ILE A 237 9.87 45.87 4.06
CA ILE A 237 8.66 45.11 4.42
C ILE A 237 8.44 43.96 3.44
N LEU A 238 8.66 44.20 2.15
CA LEU A 238 8.67 43.13 1.14
C LEU A 238 9.76 42.10 1.44
N SER A 239 10.99 42.54 1.75
CA SER A 239 12.08 41.61 2.09
C SER A 239 11.73 40.74 3.32
N ASN A 240 11.16 41.33 4.38
CA ASN A 240 10.75 40.60 5.58
C ASN A 240 9.62 39.60 5.30
N LEU A 241 8.64 39.98 4.48
CA LEU A 241 7.56 39.08 4.05
C LEU A 241 8.13 37.91 3.25
N LEU A 242 9.03 38.18 2.30
CA LEU A 242 9.68 37.15 1.49
C LEU A 242 10.56 36.24 2.35
N SER A 243 11.28 36.75 3.37
CA SER A 243 12.01 35.92 4.36
C SER A 243 11.08 35.00 5.13
N SER A 244 9.94 35.53 5.58
CA SER A 244 8.94 34.77 6.33
C SER A 244 8.34 33.66 5.46
N LEU A 245 7.94 33.99 4.23
CA LEU A 245 7.44 33.01 3.26
C LEU A 245 8.51 31.96 2.91
N ALA A 246 9.75 32.40 2.67
CA ALA A 246 10.88 31.53 2.38
C ALA A 246 11.12 30.54 3.53
N THR A 247 11.11 30.99 4.79
CA THR A 247 11.30 30.13 5.97
C THR A 247 10.29 28.99 6.01
N TYR A 248 9.01 29.28 5.76
CA TYR A 248 7.95 28.26 5.78
C TYR A 248 7.97 27.36 4.54
N THR A 249 8.34 27.91 3.37
CA THR A 249 8.53 27.09 2.16
C THR A 249 9.76 26.21 2.22
N ALA A 250 10.84 26.60 2.88
CA ALA A 250 12.08 25.81 2.95
C ALA A 250 11.85 24.38 3.48
N THR A 251 10.90 24.24 4.42
CA THR A 251 10.54 22.95 4.99
C THR A 251 9.61 22.11 4.12
N THR A 252 8.81 22.73 3.25
CA THR A 252 7.72 22.08 2.50
C THR A 252 7.95 22.02 0.98
N ARG A 253 8.58 23.05 0.39
CA ARG A 253 8.99 23.19 -1.01
C ARG A 253 10.33 23.96 -1.10
N PRO A 254 11.46 23.25 -1.01
CA PRO A 254 12.78 23.89 -1.01
C PRO A 254 13.12 24.60 -2.34
N SER A 255 12.65 24.12 -3.49
CA SER A 255 12.84 24.79 -4.79
C SER A 255 12.20 26.18 -4.83
N ALA A 256 10.98 26.31 -4.33
CA ALA A 256 10.29 27.59 -4.22
C ALA A 256 11.08 28.56 -3.31
N ALA A 257 11.63 28.07 -2.20
CA ALA A 257 12.49 28.87 -1.31
C ALA A 257 13.74 29.40 -2.03
N LEU A 258 14.32 28.64 -2.96
CA LEU A 258 15.41 29.11 -3.81
C LEU A 258 14.97 30.15 -4.84
N GLU A 259 13.74 30.09 -5.34
CA GLU A 259 13.20 31.17 -6.18
C GLU A 259 13.01 32.46 -5.40
N TYR A 260 12.57 32.41 -4.14
CA TYR A 260 12.55 33.58 -3.25
C TYR A 260 13.96 34.17 -3.05
N TRP A 261 14.98 33.31 -2.90
CA TRP A 261 16.38 33.74 -2.82
C TRP A 261 16.89 34.38 -4.12
N LYS A 262 16.60 33.76 -5.28
CA LYS A 262 16.95 34.31 -6.61
C LYS A 262 16.30 35.67 -6.83
N PHE A 263 15.04 35.81 -6.45
CA PHE A 263 14.31 37.07 -6.54
C PHE A 263 14.97 38.17 -5.69
N LYS A 264 15.28 37.89 -4.42
CA LYS A 264 16.00 38.83 -3.54
C LYS A 264 17.38 39.23 -4.06
N THR A 265 18.12 38.28 -4.64
CA THR A 265 19.48 38.53 -5.13
C THR A 265 19.54 39.25 -6.47
N LEU A 266 18.54 39.07 -7.34
CA LEU A 266 18.50 39.67 -8.68
C LEU A 266 17.78 41.03 -8.71
N GLU A 267 16.64 41.17 -8.02
CA GLU A 267 15.75 42.34 -8.21
C GLU A 267 15.80 43.36 -7.07
N LEU A 268 16.09 42.92 -5.84
CA LEU A 268 16.20 43.79 -4.67
C LEU A 268 17.62 44.33 -4.43
N LYS A 269 18.61 43.94 -5.24
CA LYS A 269 20.02 44.27 -5.03
C LYS A 269 20.38 45.65 -5.60
N SER A 270 20.46 46.66 -4.74
CA SER A 270 20.97 47.99 -5.07
C SER A 270 22.27 48.27 -4.29
N SER A 271 23.41 47.85 -4.84
CA SER A 271 24.79 48.21 -4.42
C SER A 271 25.32 47.78 -3.04
N SER A 272 24.49 47.52 -2.02
CA SER A 272 24.87 46.95 -0.71
C SER A 272 23.97 45.74 -0.39
N ASP A 273 24.47 44.75 0.37
CA ASP A 273 23.72 43.56 0.83
C ASP A 273 22.59 43.90 1.84
N GLU A 274 22.04 45.11 1.78
CA GLU A 274 21.18 45.75 2.78
C GLU A 274 19.84 45.04 3.01
N PHE A 275 19.36 44.26 2.02
CA PHE A 275 18.10 43.52 2.08
C PHE A 275 18.28 42.00 2.26
N LEU A 276 19.53 41.51 2.30
CA LEU A 276 19.85 40.10 2.49
C LEU A 276 20.21 39.86 3.95
N THR A 277 19.48 38.97 4.62
CA THR A 277 19.76 38.63 6.02
C THR A 277 20.60 37.34 6.10
N PRO A 278 21.41 37.15 7.16
CA PRO A 278 22.06 35.87 7.42
C PRO A 278 21.09 34.68 7.53
N HIS A 279 19.83 34.96 7.90
CA HIS A 279 18.74 33.99 7.94
C HIS A 279 18.23 33.60 6.54
N ASP A 280 18.19 34.53 5.58
CA ASP A 280 17.87 34.21 4.18
C ASP A 280 18.92 33.28 3.56
N LEU A 281 20.20 33.52 3.86
CA LEU A 281 21.30 32.65 3.46
C LEU A 281 21.14 31.25 4.09
N LEU A 282 20.82 31.19 5.38
CA LEU A 282 20.54 29.95 6.10
C LEU A 282 19.37 29.17 5.46
N ILE A 283 18.28 29.84 5.08
CA ILE A 283 17.13 29.23 4.41
C ILE A 283 17.51 28.68 3.03
N ALA A 284 18.26 29.44 2.22
CA ALA A 284 18.71 29.00 0.91
C ALA A 284 19.63 27.78 1.03
N MET A 285 20.52 27.77 2.03
CA MET A 285 21.36 26.62 2.35
C MET A 285 20.53 25.41 2.81
N TRP A 286 19.52 25.60 3.67
CA TRP A 286 18.60 24.52 4.07
C TRP A 286 17.80 23.97 2.89
N ALA A 287 17.38 24.82 1.96
CA ALA A 287 16.68 24.43 0.76
C ALA A 287 17.57 23.59 -0.17
N LEU A 288 18.82 24.03 -0.42
CA LEU A 288 19.80 23.24 -1.18
C LEU A 288 20.14 21.92 -0.50
N PHE A 289 20.29 21.92 0.83
CA PHE A 289 20.49 20.71 1.62
C PHE A 289 19.32 19.72 1.46
N ARG A 290 18.07 20.19 1.52
CA ARG A 290 16.87 19.37 1.31
C ARG A 290 16.76 18.83 -0.11
N LEU A 291 17.24 19.59 -1.11
CA LEU A 291 17.36 19.17 -2.51
C LEU A 291 18.60 18.32 -2.80
N GLN A 292 19.42 18.02 -1.78
CA GLN A 292 20.66 17.25 -1.89
C GLN A 292 21.73 17.88 -2.81
N GLN A 293 21.63 19.18 -3.06
CA GLN A 293 22.60 19.95 -3.84
C GLN A 293 23.71 20.49 -2.91
N TYR A 294 24.51 19.57 -2.36
CA TYR A 294 25.51 19.89 -1.34
C TYR A 294 26.64 20.80 -1.87
N GLU A 295 27.15 20.53 -3.07
CA GLU A 295 28.22 21.34 -3.68
C GLU A 295 27.76 22.78 -3.92
N GLU A 296 26.57 22.96 -4.50
CA GLU A 296 25.96 24.26 -4.73
C GLU A 296 25.74 25.02 -3.40
N CYS A 297 25.41 24.30 -2.32
CA CYS A 297 25.29 24.88 -0.98
C CYS A 297 26.63 25.40 -0.45
N LEU A 298 27.72 24.64 -0.61
CA LEU A 298 29.06 25.05 -0.20
C LEU A 298 29.53 26.27 -1.01
N GLU A 299 29.28 26.28 -2.32
CA GLU A 299 29.61 27.42 -3.18
C GLU A 299 28.83 28.68 -2.81
N LEU A 300 27.53 28.53 -2.52
CA LEU A 300 26.65 29.65 -2.20
C LEU A 300 27.10 30.36 -0.92
N HIS A 301 27.53 29.63 0.10
CA HIS A 301 28.09 30.24 1.31
C HIS A 301 29.43 30.95 1.07
N ARG A 302 30.32 30.39 0.24
CA ARG A 302 31.59 31.03 -0.13
C ARG A 302 31.40 32.36 -0.87
N LYS A 303 30.33 32.48 -1.65
CA LYS A 303 30.00 33.69 -2.42
C LYS A 303 29.56 34.88 -1.55
N TYR A 304 29.10 34.65 -0.32
CA TYR A 304 28.58 35.72 0.57
C TYR A 304 29.24 35.73 1.96
N PRO A 305 30.52 36.14 2.10
CA PRO A 305 31.21 36.22 3.39
C PRO A 305 30.57 37.20 4.40
N SER A 306 29.94 38.27 3.91
CA SER A 306 29.26 39.31 4.71
C SER A 306 28.07 38.78 5.52
N LEU A 307 27.49 37.63 5.13
CA LEU A 307 26.26 37.08 5.69
C LEU A 307 26.51 35.84 6.58
N HIS A 308 27.77 35.55 6.92
CA HIS A 308 28.13 34.37 7.72
C HIS A 308 27.62 34.47 9.15
N ASN A 309 27.02 33.38 9.65
CA ASN A 309 26.50 33.28 11.02
C ASN A 309 26.71 31.86 11.56
N ASP A 310 26.90 31.73 12.88
CA ASP A 310 27.17 30.46 13.57
C ASP A 310 26.09 29.41 13.34
N GLN A 311 24.82 29.81 13.18
CA GLN A 311 23.70 28.91 12.85
C GLN A 311 23.86 28.19 11.51
N GLN A 312 24.69 28.71 10.60
CA GLN A 312 24.96 28.08 9.29
C GLN A 312 25.93 26.89 9.43
N ILE A 313 26.72 26.84 10.51
CA ILE A 313 27.67 25.76 10.77
C ILE A 313 26.95 24.41 10.92
N ASP A 314 25.73 24.41 11.49
CA ASP A 314 24.88 23.22 11.59
C ASP A 314 24.61 22.55 10.25
N ILE A 315 24.45 23.34 9.18
CA ILE A 315 24.19 22.81 7.84
C ILE A 315 25.44 22.11 7.32
N PHE A 316 26.63 22.67 7.55
CA PHE A 316 27.88 22.05 7.13
C PHE A 316 28.14 20.72 7.82
N LEU A 317 27.93 20.65 9.14
CA LEU A 317 28.06 19.40 9.87
C LEU A 317 27.03 18.36 9.37
N ARG A 318 25.78 18.78 9.07
CA ARG A 318 24.75 17.92 8.46
C ARG A 318 25.08 17.47 7.04
N ILE A 319 25.69 18.34 6.23
CA ILE A 319 26.17 17.99 4.89
C ILE A 319 27.25 16.93 5.00
N SER A 320 28.25 17.15 5.85
CA SER A 320 29.36 16.23 6.08
C SER A 320 28.88 14.87 6.64
N GLU A 321 27.86 14.87 7.50
CA GLU A 321 27.17 13.64 7.96
C GLU A 321 26.51 12.89 6.78
N LYS A 322 25.80 13.60 5.89
CA LYS A 322 25.09 13.00 4.75
C LYS A 322 26.01 12.52 3.63
N THR A 323 27.06 13.28 3.32
CA THR A 323 28.09 12.90 2.35
C THR A 323 29.05 11.85 2.92
N LYS A 324 28.94 11.54 4.22
CA LYS A 324 29.82 10.61 4.95
C LYS A 324 31.31 11.01 4.86
N ASP A 325 31.58 12.32 4.71
CA ASP A 325 32.93 12.88 4.69
C ASP A 325 33.40 13.19 6.11
N TRP A 326 33.87 12.14 6.79
CA TRP A 326 34.26 12.20 8.20
C TRP A 326 35.48 13.09 8.46
N LYS A 327 36.40 13.18 7.50
CA LYS A 327 37.58 14.05 7.62
C LYS A 327 37.17 15.51 7.57
N HIS A 328 36.24 15.84 6.67
CA HIS A 328 35.70 17.20 6.59
C HIS A 328 34.85 17.54 7.82
N LEU A 329 34.02 16.60 8.30
CA LEU A 329 33.25 16.76 9.54
C LEU A 329 34.16 17.05 10.74
N GLN A 330 35.23 16.26 10.92
CA GLN A 330 36.17 16.42 12.02
C GLN A 330 36.87 17.77 11.95
N LYS A 331 37.40 18.14 10.77
CA LYS A 331 38.07 19.44 10.58
C LYS A 331 37.12 20.61 10.86
N GLN A 332 35.89 20.55 10.36
CA GLN A 332 34.89 21.59 10.63
C GLN A 332 34.58 21.71 12.12
N PHE A 333 34.48 20.58 12.83
CA PHE A 333 34.23 20.57 14.27
C PHE A 333 35.44 21.09 15.07
N GLU A 334 36.66 20.75 14.66
CA GLU A 334 37.89 21.26 15.27
C GLU A 334 38.05 22.78 15.04
N ASP A 335 37.73 23.28 13.83
CA ASP A 335 37.79 24.69 13.45
C ASP A 335 36.80 25.58 14.24
N MET A 336 35.83 24.98 14.93
CA MET A 336 34.88 25.67 15.81
C MET A 336 35.48 26.01 17.18
N TYR A 337 36.49 25.24 17.63
CA TYR A 337 37.18 25.54 18.88
C TYR A 337 37.98 26.84 18.76
N GLY A 338 37.89 27.70 19.76
CA GLY A 338 38.52 29.02 19.76
C GLY A 338 37.67 30.14 19.15
N ARG A 339 36.42 29.86 18.75
CA ARG A 339 35.44 30.85 18.29
C ARG A 339 34.33 31.06 19.32
N GLY A 340 34.56 31.92 20.31
CA GLY A 340 33.57 32.24 21.34
C GLY A 340 33.11 31.01 22.12
N ASP A 341 31.80 30.81 22.24
CA ASP A 341 31.18 29.70 23.00
C ASP A 341 31.06 28.38 22.20
N LEU A 342 31.45 28.37 20.92
CA LEU A 342 31.42 27.17 20.09
C LEU A 342 32.44 26.12 20.57
N PRO A 343 32.17 24.81 20.35
CA PRO A 343 30.91 24.22 19.89
C PRO A 343 29.78 24.19 20.95
N TYR A 344 28.51 24.37 20.53
CA TYR A 344 27.30 24.16 21.34
C TYR A 344 26.87 22.69 21.45
N VAL A 345 25.96 22.39 22.39
CA VAL A 345 25.40 21.04 22.64
C VAL A 345 24.83 20.38 21.37
N GLN A 346 24.17 21.15 20.50
CA GLN A 346 23.59 20.64 19.25
C GLN A 346 24.68 20.14 18.27
N HIS A 347 25.85 20.79 18.24
CA HIS A 347 26.96 20.39 17.39
C HIS A 347 27.60 19.10 17.89
N TYR A 348 27.79 18.96 19.22
CA TYR A 348 28.22 17.69 19.82
C TYR A 348 27.23 16.57 19.50
N ALA A 349 25.91 16.81 19.67
CA ALA A 349 24.90 15.82 19.34
C ALA A 349 25.00 15.35 17.88
N LEU A 350 25.28 16.26 16.95
CA LEU A 350 25.38 15.93 15.52
C LEU A 350 26.65 15.11 15.20
N VAL A 351 27.81 15.56 15.68
CA VAL A 351 29.08 14.84 15.47
C VAL A 351 29.08 13.49 16.17
N MET A 352 28.55 13.41 17.39
CA MET A 352 28.42 12.14 18.11
C MET A 352 27.46 11.18 17.41
N ASN A 353 26.33 11.66 16.87
CA ASN A 353 25.42 10.80 16.10
C ASN A 353 26.07 10.29 14.80
N ALA A 354 26.82 11.15 14.11
CA ALA A 354 27.63 10.79 12.95
C ALA A 354 28.65 9.69 13.31
N LEU A 355 29.45 9.87 14.36
CA LEU A 355 30.45 8.89 14.81
C LEU A 355 29.83 7.59 15.32
N ALA A 356 28.73 7.67 16.06
CA ALA A 356 27.96 6.50 16.53
C ALA A 356 27.49 5.63 15.36
N SER A 357 27.10 6.25 14.23
CA SER A 357 26.67 5.52 13.04
C SER A 357 27.78 4.66 12.40
N ILE A 358 29.05 4.95 12.71
CA ILE A 358 30.26 4.31 12.15
C ILE A 358 30.90 3.34 13.16
N LYS A 359 30.22 3.06 14.29
CA LYS A 359 30.70 2.19 15.38
C LYS A 359 31.96 2.68 16.10
N VAL A 360 32.22 3.99 16.14
CA VAL A 360 33.41 4.49 16.86
C VAL A 360 33.09 4.94 18.28
N VAL A 361 33.03 3.95 19.17
CA VAL A 361 32.54 4.13 20.55
C VAL A 361 33.48 5.00 21.40
N LYS A 362 34.80 4.82 21.27
CA LYS A 362 35.77 5.56 22.09
C LYS A 362 35.68 7.07 21.90
N GLU A 363 35.63 7.52 20.65
CA GLU A 363 35.54 8.94 20.30
C GLU A 363 34.20 9.54 20.73
N VAL A 364 33.10 8.76 20.68
CA VAL A 364 31.80 9.19 21.21
C VAL A 364 31.84 9.35 22.73
N ASP A 365 32.43 8.39 23.45
CA ASP A 365 32.59 8.46 24.91
C ASP A 365 33.49 9.64 25.31
N GLU A 366 34.60 9.87 24.60
CA GLU A 366 35.51 11.02 24.80
C GLU A 366 34.81 12.37 24.56
N LEU A 367 34.00 12.49 23.50
CA LEU A 367 33.22 13.69 23.23
C LEU A 367 32.16 13.96 24.32
N PHE A 368 31.55 12.90 24.86
CA PHE A 368 30.62 13.02 25.98
C PHE A 368 31.33 13.54 27.24
N GLU A 369 32.51 13.02 27.57
CA GLU A 369 33.32 13.51 28.68
C GLU A 369 33.76 14.96 28.47
N GLN A 370 34.19 15.33 27.24
CA GLN A 370 34.55 16.71 26.91
C GLN A 370 33.38 17.67 27.10
N LEU A 371 32.17 17.28 26.69
CA LEU A 371 30.95 18.06 26.88
C LEU A 371 30.68 18.30 28.38
N GLN A 372 30.86 17.27 29.22
CA GLN A 372 30.73 17.40 30.67
C GLN A 372 31.81 18.31 31.27
N ARG A 373 33.07 18.20 30.84
CA ARG A 373 34.18 19.06 31.30
C ARG A 373 33.96 20.54 30.97
N ARG A 374 33.21 20.83 29.89
CA ARG A 374 32.80 22.20 29.51
C ARG A 374 31.55 22.70 30.26
N ASN A 375 31.02 21.94 31.22
CA ASN A 375 29.80 22.26 31.97
C ASN A 375 28.57 22.50 31.08
N LEU A 376 28.53 21.86 29.91
CA LEU A 376 27.37 21.90 29.03
C LEU A 376 26.38 20.80 29.43
N SER A 377 25.10 21.11 29.59
CA SER A 377 24.08 20.10 29.89
C SER A 377 23.83 19.21 28.66
N PRO A 378 24.01 17.87 28.75
CA PRO A 378 23.73 16.99 27.63
C PRO A 378 22.24 17.01 27.26
N SER A 379 21.92 17.06 25.97
CA SER A 379 20.53 16.95 25.48
C SER A 379 20.12 15.49 25.32
N CYS A 380 18.81 15.22 25.14
CA CYS A 380 18.36 13.86 24.81
C CYS A 380 19.00 13.32 23.52
N GLU A 381 19.38 14.18 22.57
CA GLU A 381 20.04 13.76 21.32
C GLU A 381 21.47 13.29 21.55
N VAL A 382 22.18 13.87 22.54
CA VAL A 382 23.51 13.44 22.97
C VAL A 382 23.45 12.06 23.62
N TYR A 383 22.53 11.84 24.57
CA TYR A 383 22.31 10.51 25.15
C TYR A 383 21.87 9.50 24.09
N GLY A 384 21.01 9.90 23.15
CA GLY A 384 20.63 9.08 22.00
C GLY A 384 21.81 8.65 21.14
N ALA A 385 22.80 9.53 20.93
CA ALA A 385 24.02 9.20 20.20
C ALA A 385 24.90 8.17 20.94
N VAL A 386 25.07 8.33 22.25
CA VAL A 386 25.82 7.37 23.10
C VAL A 386 25.14 6.01 23.09
N ILE A 387 23.82 5.97 23.31
CA ILE A 387 23.02 4.75 23.22
C ILE A 387 23.19 4.12 21.84
N LYS A 388 23.00 4.88 20.76
CA LYS A 388 23.18 4.40 19.38
C LYS A 388 24.58 3.82 19.15
N SER A 389 25.61 4.40 19.74
CA SER A 389 26.98 3.92 19.67
C SER A 389 27.14 2.54 20.33
N LYS A 390 26.61 2.37 21.56
CA LYS A 390 26.60 1.06 22.26
C LYS A 390 25.80 0.00 21.50
N LEU A 391 24.66 0.40 20.94
CA LEU A 391 23.84 -0.44 20.08
C LEU A 391 24.58 -0.90 18.82
N ALA A 392 25.37 -0.02 18.22
CA ALA A 392 26.16 -0.33 17.03
C ALA A 392 27.30 -1.34 17.31
N THR A 393 27.78 -1.41 18.56
CA THR A 393 28.69 -2.46 19.05
C THR A 393 28.01 -3.68 19.65
N HIS A 394 26.67 -3.77 19.57
CA HIS A 394 25.87 -4.86 20.15
C HIS A 394 25.95 -4.97 21.69
N ASP A 395 26.27 -3.88 22.37
CA ASP A 395 26.24 -3.76 23.83
C ASP A 395 24.85 -3.29 24.27
N PHE A 396 23.93 -4.26 24.44
CA PHE A 396 22.52 -4.01 24.77
C PHE A 396 22.34 -3.58 26.23
N ASP A 397 23.05 -4.23 27.14
CA ASP A 397 22.96 -3.96 28.57
C ASP A 397 23.48 -2.55 28.86
N GLY A 398 24.61 -2.16 28.25
CA GLY A 398 25.13 -0.81 28.36
C GLY A 398 24.16 0.25 27.80
N ALA A 399 23.40 -0.06 26.75
CA ALA A 399 22.42 0.87 26.21
C ALA A 399 21.18 1.06 27.11
N GLU A 400 20.72 0.00 27.77
CA GLU A 400 19.67 0.13 28.81
C GLU A 400 20.18 0.93 30.01
N GLU A 401 21.41 0.68 30.47
CA GLU A 401 22.02 1.46 31.57
C GLU A 401 22.12 2.96 31.24
N TRP A 402 22.52 3.30 30.01
CA TRP A 402 22.58 4.70 29.55
C TRP A 402 21.20 5.33 29.42
N PHE A 403 20.16 4.56 29.09
CA PHE A 403 18.79 5.03 29.09
C PHE A 403 18.27 5.29 30.52
N ASP A 404 18.58 4.42 31.47
CA ASP A 404 18.24 4.64 32.88
C ASP A 404 18.96 5.88 33.46
N LYS A 405 20.21 6.12 33.04
CA LYS A 405 20.93 7.37 33.37
C LYS A 405 20.27 8.61 32.79
N LEU A 406 19.74 8.53 31.55
CA LEU A 406 18.97 9.62 30.94
C LEU A 406 17.70 9.91 31.74
N LEU A 407 16.95 8.88 32.14
CA LEU A 407 15.72 9.04 32.93
C LEU A 407 15.99 9.75 34.27
N LYS A 408 16.98 9.29 35.03
CA LYS A 408 17.39 9.93 36.29
C LYS A 408 17.80 11.39 36.08
N SER A 409 18.58 11.66 35.03
CA SER A 409 19.05 13.02 34.73
C SER A 409 17.91 13.95 34.26
N TYR A 410 16.86 13.39 33.67
CA TYR A 410 15.65 14.12 33.26
C TYR A 410 14.76 14.43 34.47
N GLU A 411 14.56 13.45 35.37
CA GLU A 411 13.82 13.62 36.63
C GLU A 411 14.49 14.64 37.57
N GLU A 412 15.82 14.69 37.58
CA GLU A 412 16.61 15.69 38.31
C GLU A 412 16.61 17.09 37.66
N GLY A 413 15.99 17.26 36.48
CA GLY A 413 15.91 18.54 35.76
C GLY A 413 17.22 19.00 35.09
N LYS A 414 18.25 18.15 35.06
CA LYS A 414 19.54 18.45 34.39
C LYS A 414 19.43 18.46 32.87
N VAL A 415 18.47 17.71 32.33
CA VAL A 415 18.15 17.65 30.89
C VAL A 415 16.81 18.35 30.64
N THR A 416 16.84 19.51 30.02
CA THR A 416 15.63 20.32 29.75
C THR A 416 15.16 20.25 28.29
N GLN A 417 15.98 19.68 27.39
CA GLN A 417 15.75 19.67 25.94
C GLN A 417 15.77 18.26 25.35
N GLY A 418 14.64 17.88 24.73
CA GLY A 418 14.50 16.69 23.90
C GLY A 418 13.35 15.75 24.31
N ASN A 419 13.01 14.80 23.44
CA ASN A 419 11.89 13.87 23.66
C ASN A 419 12.43 12.50 24.13
N VAL A 420 12.24 12.18 25.41
CA VAL A 420 12.67 10.92 26.04
C VAL A 420 12.06 9.71 25.33
N ALA A 421 10.80 9.79 24.88
CA ALA A 421 10.12 8.72 24.15
C ALA A 421 10.84 8.32 22.85
N ARG A 422 11.45 9.31 22.17
CA ARG A 422 12.20 9.07 20.93
C ARG A 422 13.52 8.34 21.19
N VAL A 423 14.18 8.62 22.32
CA VAL A 423 15.42 7.92 22.71
C VAL A 423 15.10 6.50 23.15
N HIS A 424 14.02 6.31 23.90
CA HIS A 424 13.52 4.99 24.27
C HIS A 424 13.19 4.14 23.02
N ALA A 425 12.63 4.77 21.98
CA ALA A 425 12.37 4.10 20.71
C ALA A 425 13.65 3.55 20.04
N LEU A 426 14.81 4.19 20.19
CA LEU A 426 16.08 3.68 19.65
C LEU A 426 16.54 2.40 20.37
N VAL A 427 16.39 2.35 21.70
CA VAL A 427 16.67 1.13 22.49
C VAL A 427 15.72 0.01 22.06
N PHE A 428 14.44 0.36 21.91
CA PHE A 428 13.41 -0.60 21.54
C PHE A 428 13.51 -1.05 20.07
N ASP A 429 14.05 -0.23 19.16
CA ASP A 429 14.17 -0.55 17.73
C ASP A 429 14.96 -1.85 17.48
N LEU A 430 15.87 -2.21 18.39
CA LEU A 430 16.61 -3.47 18.33
C LEU A 430 15.79 -4.70 18.67
N HIS A 431 14.80 -4.56 19.55
CA HIS A 431 13.87 -5.66 19.83
C HIS A 431 13.10 -6.04 18.55
N PHE A 432 12.80 -5.10 17.64
CA PHE A 432 12.16 -5.43 16.36
C PHE A 432 13.02 -6.32 15.47
N HIS A 433 14.33 -6.15 15.48
CA HIS A 433 15.25 -6.89 14.60
C HIS A 433 15.71 -8.23 15.18
N THR A 434 15.63 -8.40 16.49
CA THR A 434 16.29 -9.50 17.21
C THR A 434 15.35 -10.41 18.00
N SER A 435 14.15 -9.91 18.37
CA SER A 435 13.26 -10.61 19.30
C SER A 435 12.11 -11.31 18.60
N SER A 436 11.71 -12.47 19.12
CA SER A 436 10.46 -13.13 18.71
C SER A 436 9.25 -12.30 19.18
N LEU A 437 8.11 -12.43 18.49
CA LEU A 437 6.89 -11.69 18.80
C LEU A 437 6.48 -11.75 20.29
N PRO A 438 6.56 -12.90 21.00
CA PRO A 438 6.25 -12.93 22.43
C PRO A 438 7.23 -12.16 23.31
N LYS A 439 8.53 -12.15 22.94
CA LYS A 439 9.55 -11.38 23.67
C LYS A 439 9.35 -9.88 23.45
N LEU A 440 8.97 -9.49 22.22
CA LEU A 440 8.63 -8.10 21.89
C LEU A 440 7.42 -7.63 22.70
N MET A 441 6.37 -8.44 22.81
CA MET A 441 5.20 -8.11 23.63
C MET A 441 5.54 -8.03 25.12
N LYS A 442 6.37 -8.94 25.66
CA LYS A 442 6.83 -8.82 27.05
C LYS A 442 7.61 -7.53 27.32
N ALA A 443 8.46 -7.12 26.38
CA ALA A 443 9.18 -5.85 26.46
C ALA A 443 8.22 -4.66 26.37
N LEU A 444 7.17 -4.72 25.53
CA LEU A 444 6.14 -3.69 25.50
C LEU A 444 5.40 -3.57 26.84
N HIS A 445 5.02 -4.70 27.45
CA HIS A 445 4.35 -4.70 28.75
C HIS A 445 5.24 -4.13 29.86
N SER A 446 6.54 -4.46 29.89
CA SER A 446 7.46 -3.88 30.88
C SER A 446 7.59 -2.36 30.71
N VAL A 447 7.57 -1.86 29.48
CA VAL A 447 7.56 -0.41 29.18
C VAL A 447 6.25 0.25 29.62
N ILE A 448 5.11 -0.40 29.40
CA ILE A 448 3.80 0.11 29.87
C ILE A 448 3.74 0.15 31.40
N GLU A 449 4.30 -0.83 32.09
CA GLU A 449 4.40 -0.78 33.56
C GLU A 449 5.33 0.35 34.02
N ARG A 450 6.49 0.54 33.37
CA ARG A 450 7.38 1.68 33.66
C ARG A 450 6.71 3.03 33.38
N GLN A 451 5.84 3.10 32.38
CA GLN A 451 5.06 4.31 32.06
C GLN A 451 4.14 4.74 33.21
N LYS A 452 3.60 3.79 34.00
CA LYS A 452 2.74 4.12 35.15
C LYS A 452 3.51 4.79 36.28
N SER A 453 4.79 4.43 36.45
CA SER A 453 5.67 5.00 37.48
C SER A 453 6.35 6.32 37.07
N CYS A 454 6.49 6.59 35.77
CA CYS A 454 7.18 7.79 35.27
C CYS A 454 6.20 8.93 34.94
N SER A 455 6.57 10.18 35.22
CA SER A 455 5.80 11.37 34.84
C SER A 455 5.90 11.73 33.35
N VAL A 456 6.84 11.12 32.62
CA VAL A 456 7.19 11.42 31.23
C VAL A 456 6.63 10.32 30.30
N PRO A 457 6.09 10.67 29.12
CA PRO A 457 5.74 9.66 28.12
C PRO A 457 7.00 8.97 27.58
N LEU A 458 7.03 7.64 27.70
CA LEU A 458 8.06 6.72 27.18
C LEU A 458 7.66 6.11 25.82
N ILE A 459 6.37 6.16 25.49
CA ILE A 459 5.81 5.61 24.25
C ILE A 459 5.55 6.76 23.27
N ASP A 460 6.26 6.74 22.14
CA ASP A 460 6.05 7.66 21.03
C ASP A 460 5.10 7.05 19.99
N THR A 461 4.38 7.90 19.25
CA THR A 461 3.57 7.49 18.09
C THR A 461 4.41 6.72 17.07
N LYS A 462 5.70 7.07 16.92
CA LYS A 462 6.62 6.39 16.00
C LYS A 462 6.96 4.97 16.46
N LEU A 463 7.23 4.76 17.76
CA LEU A 463 7.46 3.43 18.33
C LEU A 463 6.24 2.53 18.14
N TYR A 464 5.05 3.09 18.38
CA TYR A 464 3.80 2.37 18.20
C TYR A 464 3.54 1.99 16.73
N CYS A 465 3.85 2.88 15.78
CA CYS A 465 3.83 2.57 14.35
C CYS A 465 4.83 1.45 14.00
N ASN A 466 6.05 1.49 14.54
CA ASN A 466 7.05 0.45 14.32
C ASN A 466 6.58 -0.90 14.89
N LEU A 467 5.99 -0.91 16.09
CA LEU A 467 5.35 -2.08 16.70
C LEU A 467 4.30 -2.71 15.79
N ILE A 468 3.32 -1.92 15.33
CA ILE A 468 2.29 -2.42 14.41
C ILE A 468 2.92 -3.01 13.14
N THR A 469 3.96 -2.35 12.58
CA THR A 469 4.62 -2.89 11.39
C THR A 469 5.37 -4.20 11.64
N ALA A 470 5.95 -4.37 12.82
CA ALA A 470 6.64 -5.59 13.22
C ALA A 470 5.65 -6.73 13.45
N VAL A 471 4.58 -6.49 14.22
CA VAL A 471 3.50 -7.46 14.46
C VAL A 471 2.82 -7.85 13.15
N GLY A 472 2.48 -6.86 12.31
CA GLY A 472 1.90 -7.06 10.98
C GLY A 472 2.86 -7.73 9.98
N SER A 473 4.17 -7.75 10.25
CA SER A 473 5.15 -8.48 9.44
C SER A 473 5.30 -9.96 9.84
N ASN A 474 4.92 -10.29 11.08
CA ASN A 474 5.00 -11.62 11.68
C ASN A 474 3.64 -12.34 11.79
N TYR A 475 2.56 -11.73 11.28
CA TYR A 475 1.20 -12.31 11.29
C TYR A 475 0.62 -12.57 12.69
N GLY A 476 0.93 -11.72 13.67
CA GLY A 476 0.33 -11.77 15.01
C GLY A 476 -1.03 -11.07 15.07
N VAL A 477 -2.14 -11.82 15.07
CA VAL A 477 -3.49 -11.25 15.11
C VAL A 477 -3.85 -10.79 16.52
N LYS A 478 -3.63 -11.64 17.53
CA LYS A 478 -3.91 -11.32 18.95
C LYS A 478 -3.10 -10.15 19.44
N GLU A 479 -1.81 -10.16 19.13
CA GLU A 479 -0.90 -9.07 19.51
C GLU A 479 -1.30 -7.76 18.82
N LEU A 480 -1.86 -7.80 17.61
CA LEU A 480 -2.34 -6.60 16.93
C LEU A 480 -3.60 -6.03 17.61
N GLU A 481 -4.50 -6.89 18.09
CA GLU A 481 -5.70 -6.47 18.84
C GLU A 481 -5.33 -5.91 20.22
N GLU A 482 -4.44 -6.59 20.94
CA GLU A 482 -3.89 -6.09 22.22
C GLU A 482 -3.24 -4.72 22.03
N ILE A 483 -2.45 -4.56 20.97
CA ILE A 483 -1.86 -3.26 20.61
C ILE A 483 -3.00 -2.26 20.39
N TRP A 484 -3.98 -2.55 19.53
CA TRP A 484 -5.10 -1.64 19.25
C TRP A 484 -5.85 -1.17 20.50
N ASP A 485 -6.13 -2.08 21.43
CA ASP A 485 -6.76 -1.78 22.73
C ASP A 485 -5.88 -0.85 23.57
N ILE A 486 -4.56 -1.04 23.54
CA ILE A 486 -3.60 -0.14 24.19
C ILE A 486 -3.65 1.26 23.55
N ALA A 487 -3.71 1.39 22.22
CA ALA A 487 -3.88 2.71 21.58
C ALA A 487 -5.16 3.42 22.00
N GLU A 488 -6.26 2.68 22.16
CA GLU A 488 -7.52 3.25 22.61
C GLU A 488 -7.44 3.76 24.04
N ARG A 489 -6.88 2.95 24.96
CA ARG A 489 -6.68 3.34 26.36
C ARG A 489 -5.81 4.59 26.53
N PHE A 490 -4.76 4.73 25.72
CA PHE A 490 -3.86 5.88 25.77
C PHE A 490 -4.25 7.01 24.81
N SER A 491 -5.41 6.93 24.11
CA SER A 491 -5.87 7.92 23.13
C SER A 491 -4.82 8.28 22.07
N MET A 492 -4.03 7.30 21.60
CA MET A 492 -2.94 7.49 20.63
C MET A 492 -3.36 7.23 19.17
N LYS A 493 -4.67 7.20 18.91
CA LYS A 493 -5.26 7.02 17.57
C LYS A 493 -4.95 8.24 16.70
N THR A 494 -3.87 8.14 15.92
CA THR A 494 -3.45 9.15 14.95
C THR A 494 -3.60 8.62 13.52
N GLU A 495 -3.64 9.50 12.51
CA GLU A 495 -3.74 9.10 11.10
C GLU A 495 -2.65 8.08 10.68
N ASP A 496 -1.45 8.21 11.23
CA ASP A 496 -0.32 7.29 10.97
C ASP A 496 -0.56 5.90 11.58
N VAL A 497 -1.13 5.83 12.78
CA VAL A 497 -1.47 4.58 13.46
C VAL A 497 -2.56 3.83 12.71
N TYR A 498 -3.59 4.55 12.24
CA TYR A 498 -4.60 4.00 11.34
C TYR A 498 -3.98 3.45 10.06
N GLU A 499 -3.08 4.20 9.39
CA GLU A 499 -2.40 3.74 8.18
C GLU A 499 -1.63 2.43 8.40
N LYS A 500 -0.92 2.29 9.52
CA LYS A 500 -0.21 1.06 9.86
C LYS A 500 -1.15 -0.10 10.20
N MET A 501 -2.22 0.16 10.93
CA MET A 501 -3.22 -0.84 11.29
C MET A 501 -3.93 -1.39 10.05
N ILE A 502 -4.42 -0.52 9.16
CA ILE A 502 -5.03 -0.89 7.88
C ILE A 502 -4.05 -1.73 7.06
N ASN A 503 -2.78 -1.32 7.01
CA ASN A 503 -1.74 -2.05 6.29
C ASN A 503 -1.47 -3.45 6.86
N ALA A 504 -1.57 -3.62 8.18
CA ALA A 504 -1.42 -4.92 8.84
C ALA A 504 -2.62 -5.83 8.55
N LEU A 505 -3.86 -5.34 8.71
CA LEU A 505 -5.08 -6.07 8.37
C LEU A 505 -5.11 -6.47 6.88
N THR A 506 -4.70 -5.56 6.00
CA THR A 506 -4.57 -5.84 4.56
C THR A 506 -3.57 -6.97 4.28
N ARG A 507 -2.51 -7.10 5.09
CA ARG A 507 -1.55 -8.21 4.97
C ARG A 507 -2.12 -9.51 5.51
N PHE A 508 -2.91 -9.46 6.58
CA PHE A 508 -3.60 -10.64 7.15
C PHE A 508 -4.69 -11.17 6.21
N GLY A 509 -5.20 -10.33 5.31
CA GLY A 509 -6.26 -10.71 4.37
C GLY A 509 -7.66 -10.32 4.83
N ASP A 510 -7.77 -9.66 5.98
CA ASP A 510 -9.02 -9.14 6.55
C ASP A 510 -9.40 -7.82 5.88
N TYR A 511 -9.67 -7.90 4.58
CA TYR A 511 -9.90 -6.72 3.73
C TYR A 511 -11.16 -5.94 4.12
N GLU A 512 -12.18 -6.62 4.64
CA GLU A 512 -13.44 -6.00 5.07
C GLU A 512 -13.25 -5.14 6.32
N ARG A 513 -12.62 -5.69 7.37
CA ARG A 513 -12.25 -4.94 8.59
C ARG A 513 -11.28 -3.81 8.28
N ALA A 514 -10.39 -4.00 7.31
CA ALA A 514 -9.53 -2.91 6.85
C ALA A 514 -10.32 -1.79 6.15
N ASP A 515 -11.38 -2.09 5.39
CA ASP A 515 -12.23 -1.07 4.73
C ASP A 515 -13.13 -0.35 5.75
N THR A 516 -13.64 -1.03 6.78
CA THR A 516 -14.39 -0.37 7.87
C THR A 516 -13.48 0.56 8.69
N LEU A 517 -12.28 0.11 9.05
CA LEU A 517 -11.31 0.90 9.78
C LEU A 517 -10.75 2.06 8.92
N CYS A 518 -10.68 1.90 7.59
CA CYS A 518 -10.43 3.02 6.66
C CYS A 518 -11.52 4.09 6.76
N PHE A 519 -12.79 3.67 6.84
CA PHE A 519 -13.91 4.59 6.96
C PHE A 519 -13.84 5.35 8.29
N GLU A 520 -13.66 4.64 9.41
CA GLU A 520 -13.44 5.24 10.75
C GLU A 520 -12.26 6.21 10.76
N ALA A 521 -11.13 5.84 10.15
CA ALA A 521 -9.95 6.69 10.06
C ALA A 521 -10.25 7.99 9.28
N HIS A 522 -10.97 7.90 8.16
CA HIS A 522 -11.41 9.08 7.42
C HIS A 522 -12.32 9.95 8.28
N MET A 523 -13.10 9.36 9.18
CA MET A 523 -13.98 10.08 10.08
C MET A 523 -13.24 10.85 11.18
N GLU A 524 -12.23 10.23 11.78
CA GLU A 524 -11.44 10.85 12.85
C GLU A 524 -10.39 11.84 12.34
N SER A 525 -10.15 11.91 11.03
CA SER A 525 -9.18 12.83 10.44
C SER A 525 -9.57 14.30 10.65
N SER A 526 -8.56 15.18 10.74
CA SER A 526 -8.76 16.61 11.03
C SER A 526 -9.71 17.35 10.07
N VAL A 527 -9.77 16.86 8.83
CA VAL A 527 -10.78 17.22 7.84
C VAL A 527 -11.27 15.90 7.23
N PRO A 528 -12.52 15.48 7.52
CA PRO A 528 -13.00 14.18 7.08
C PRO A 528 -12.86 13.99 5.58
N PHE A 529 -12.47 12.78 5.17
CA PHE A 529 -12.31 12.38 3.77
C PHE A 529 -11.37 13.27 2.93
N ASN A 530 -10.38 13.91 3.56
CA ASN A 530 -9.38 14.72 2.86
C ASN A 530 -7.95 14.16 3.01
N SER A 531 -7.69 13.24 3.94
CA SER A 531 -6.34 12.75 4.20
C SER A 531 -5.80 11.85 3.08
N SER A 532 -4.69 12.27 2.45
CA SER A 532 -3.98 11.47 1.44
C SER A 532 -3.42 10.16 2.00
N LEU A 533 -3.02 10.14 3.28
CA LEU A 533 -2.44 8.97 3.93
C LEU A 533 -3.45 7.83 4.04
N ILE A 534 -4.68 8.16 4.41
CA ILE A 534 -5.75 7.16 4.57
C ILE A 534 -6.23 6.67 3.21
N TYR A 535 -6.38 7.57 2.22
CA TYR A 535 -6.69 7.14 0.85
C TYR A 535 -5.63 6.24 0.23
N LYS A 536 -4.36 6.45 0.58
CA LYS A 536 -3.25 5.57 0.15
C LYS A 536 -3.45 4.17 0.74
N ALA A 537 -3.74 4.06 2.03
CA ALA A 537 -4.01 2.79 2.69
C ALA A 537 -5.25 2.09 2.09
N GLN A 538 -6.32 2.85 1.83
CA GLN A 538 -7.54 2.36 1.22
C GLN A 538 -7.33 1.83 -0.20
N LEU A 539 -6.65 2.58 -1.07
CA LEU A 539 -6.32 2.11 -2.44
C LEU A 539 -5.47 0.85 -2.41
N LYS A 540 -4.52 0.78 -1.48
CA LYS A 540 -3.67 -0.41 -1.31
C LYS A 540 -4.52 -1.62 -0.90
N ASN A 541 -5.43 -1.46 0.06
CA ASN A 541 -6.40 -2.48 0.49
C ASN A 541 -7.27 -2.96 -0.68
N LEU A 542 -7.91 -2.03 -1.39
CA LEU A 542 -8.77 -2.34 -2.55
C LEU A 542 -8.00 -3.08 -3.64
N ARG A 543 -6.74 -2.70 -3.93
CA ARG A 543 -5.90 -3.41 -4.90
C ARG A 543 -5.57 -4.83 -4.45
N SER A 544 -5.16 -5.03 -3.20
CA SER A 544 -4.87 -6.38 -2.70
C SER A 544 -6.12 -7.24 -2.68
N TRP A 545 -7.25 -6.69 -2.26
CA TRP A 545 -8.53 -7.38 -2.23
C TRP A 545 -8.95 -7.78 -3.66
N HIS A 546 -8.90 -6.86 -4.61
CA HIS A 546 -9.18 -7.14 -6.03
C HIS A 546 -8.30 -8.27 -6.60
N ASN A 547 -7.02 -8.30 -6.21
CA ASN A 547 -6.08 -9.35 -6.64
C ASN A 547 -6.28 -10.68 -5.90
N ALA A 548 -6.85 -10.66 -4.70
CA ALA A 548 -7.10 -11.84 -3.87
C ALA A 548 -8.37 -12.58 -4.31
N THR A 549 -9.46 -11.85 -4.55
CA THR A 549 -10.77 -12.42 -4.86
C THR A 549 -10.78 -13.14 -6.22
N THR A 550 -11.58 -14.20 -6.34
CA THR A 550 -11.87 -14.87 -7.61
C THR A 550 -13.24 -14.48 -8.19
N ASP A 551 -14.19 -14.08 -7.35
CA ASP A 551 -15.53 -13.60 -7.72
C ASP A 551 -15.49 -12.39 -8.67
N GLY A 552 -16.24 -12.50 -9.77
CA GLY A 552 -16.34 -11.48 -10.80
C GLY A 552 -17.13 -10.26 -10.33
N ASP A 553 -18.24 -10.45 -9.62
CA ASP A 553 -19.12 -9.36 -9.22
C ASP A 553 -18.46 -8.48 -8.17
N LEU A 554 -17.86 -9.10 -7.15
CA LEU A 554 -17.08 -8.39 -6.14
C LEU A 554 -15.89 -7.65 -6.76
N LYS A 555 -15.18 -8.23 -7.75
CA LYS A 555 -14.11 -7.53 -8.47
C LYS A 555 -14.59 -6.25 -9.16
N THR A 556 -15.74 -6.30 -9.85
CA THR A 556 -16.27 -5.08 -10.49
C THR A 556 -16.63 -4.01 -9.46
N HIS A 557 -17.15 -4.41 -8.30
CA HIS A 557 -17.49 -3.49 -7.22
C HIS A 557 -16.25 -2.83 -6.61
N LEU A 558 -15.22 -3.62 -6.32
CA LEU A 558 -13.95 -3.13 -5.80
C LEU A 558 -13.24 -2.20 -6.80
N ALA A 559 -13.27 -2.53 -8.09
CA ALA A 559 -12.74 -1.66 -9.14
C ALA A 559 -13.49 -0.31 -9.21
N ARG A 560 -14.83 -0.32 -9.05
CA ARG A 560 -15.64 0.90 -8.98
C ARG A 560 -15.27 1.77 -7.76
N LYS A 561 -15.10 1.16 -6.58
CA LYS A 561 -14.61 1.87 -5.38
C LYS A 561 -13.21 2.45 -5.58
N ALA A 562 -12.27 1.73 -6.21
CA ALA A 562 -10.93 2.27 -6.46
C ALA A 562 -10.97 3.48 -7.42
N VAL A 563 -11.81 3.42 -8.46
CA VAL A 563 -11.97 4.52 -9.42
C VAL A 563 -12.62 5.75 -8.78
N SER A 564 -13.50 5.62 -7.79
CA SER A 564 -14.05 6.79 -7.08
C SER A 564 -12.98 7.54 -6.29
N VAL A 565 -12.06 6.81 -5.63
CA VAL A 565 -10.92 7.42 -4.94
C VAL A 565 -9.99 8.15 -5.92
N LEU A 566 -9.68 7.53 -7.07
CA LEU A 566 -8.85 8.17 -8.12
C LEU A 566 -9.52 9.43 -8.68
N ARG A 567 -10.85 9.42 -8.86
CA ARG A 567 -11.60 10.60 -9.30
C ARG A 567 -11.47 11.77 -8.30
N ARG A 568 -11.46 11.50 -6.99
CA ARG A 568 -11.25 12.54 -5.97
C ARG A 568 -9.85 13.14 -6.05
N LEU A 569 -8.84 12.30 -6.32
CA LEU A 569 -7.46 12.73 -6.54
C LEU A 569 -7.36 13.64 -7.77
N ASP A 570 -7.99 13.25 -8.88
CA ASP A 570 -7.99 14.03 -10.14
C ASP A 570 -8.72 15.38 -9.96
N GLN A 571 -9.79 15.42 -9.18
CA GLN A 571 -10.53 16.64 -8.83
C GLN A 571 -9.78 17.57 -7.86
N GLY A 572 -8.63 17.13 -7.31
CA GLY A 572 -7.86 17.92 -6.34
C GLY A 572 -8.53 18.09 -4.98
N LYS A 573 -9.51 17.24 -4.64
CA LYS A 573 -10.26 17.27 -3.36
C LYS A 573 -9.54 16.58 -2.20
N VAL A 574 -8.27 16.24 -2.38
CA VAL A 574 -7.45 15.52 -1.40
C VAL A 574 -6.32 16.43 -0.94
N SER A 575 -5.95 16.31 0.34
CA SER A 575 -4.88 17.06 0.96
C SER A 575 -3.59 16.94 0.16
N LEU A 576 -2.94 18.09 -0.06
CA LEU A 576 -1.65 18.14 -0.74
C LEU A 576 -0.52 17.52 0.11
N LYS A 577 -0.71 17.39 1.43
CA LYS A 577 0.23 16.67 2.30
C LYS A 577 0.18 15.18 1.98
N ASP A 578 1.33 14.54 1.78
CA ASP A 578 1.48 13.11 1.45
C ASP A 578 0.83 12.63 0.14
N ARG A 579 0.42 13.57 -0.73
CA ARG A 579 -0.20 13.25 -2.03
C ARG A 579 0.72 12.43 -2.94
N THR A 580 2.04 12.62 -2.86
CA THR A 580 3.01 11.84 -3.64
C THR A 580 2.94 10.34 -3.31
N ASN A 581 2.85 10.00 -2.03
CA ASN A 581 2.71 8.61 -1.59
C ASN A 581 1.38 7.98 -2.06
N LEU A 582 0.32 8.78 -2.19
CA LEU A 582 -0.95 8.34 -2.79
C LEU A 582 -0.81 8.10 -4.30
N LEU A 583 -0.08 8.97 -5.03
CA LEU A 583 0.21 8.78 -6.46
C LEU A 583 0.98 7.48 -6.72
N VAL A 584 1.89 7.07 -5.84
CA VAL A 584 2.58 5.77 -5.94
C VAL A 584 1.60 4.59 -5.97
N GLU A 585 0.61 4.58 -5.07
CA GLU A 585 -0.39 3.50 -5.03
C GLU A 585 -1.37 3.58 -6.21
N ALA A 586 -1.71 4.79 -6.68
CA ALA A 586 -2.48 5.00 -7.90
C ALA A 586 -1.77 4.44 -9.14
N ILE A 587 -0.46 4.71 -9.31
CA ILE A 587 0.38 4.16 -10.38
C ILE A 587 0.35 2.63 -10.34
N LYS A 588 0.54 2.02 -9.16
CA LYS A 588 0.51 0.56 -9.02
C LYS A 588 -0.86 -0.03 -9.38
N PHE A 589 -1.96 0.64 -9.04
CA PHE A 589 -3.31 0.20 -9.42
C PHE A 589 -3.51 0.28 -10.94
N GLU A 590 -3.21 1.42 -11.57
CA GLU A 590 -3.37 1.61 -13.01
C GLU A 590 -2.49 0.64 -13.84
N LEU A 591 -1.25 0.38 -13.40
CA LEU A 591 -0.39 -0.63 -14.02
C LEU A 591 -0.95 -2.05 -13.87
N SER A 592 -1.60 -2.38 -12.75
CA SER A 592 -2.26 -3.68 -12.55
C SER A 592 -3.46 -3.89 -13.49
N VAL A 593 -4.15 -2.80 -13.84
CA VAL A 593 -5.25 -2.76 -14.83
C VAL A 593 -4.71 -2.59 -16.27
N ASN A 594 -3.38 -2.50 -16.44
CA ASN A 594 -2.67 -2.37 -17.70
C ASN A 594 -2.88 -1.03 -18.44
N ARG A 595 -3.18 0.06 -17.71
CA ARG A 595 -3.36 1.41 -18.24
C ARG A 595 -2.07 2.24 -18.08
N ARG A 596 -1.19 2.18 -19.09
CA ARG A 596 0.15 2.77 -19.02
C ARG A 596 0.15 4.30 -19.09
N ASN A 597 -0.73 4.88 -19.91
CA ASN A 597 -0.74 6.33 -20.16
C ASN A 597 -1.22 7.10 -18.93
N THR A 598 -2.26 6.61 -18.25
CA THR A 598 -2.77 7.18 -16.98
C THR A 598 -1.76 7.03 -15.85
N ALA A 599 -1.08 5.88 -15.78
CA ALA A 599 0.03 5.71 -14.84
C ALA A 599 1.15 6.73 -15.09
N ARG A 600 1.52 6.99 -16.36
CA ARG A 600 2.53 8.00 -16.70
C ARG A 600 2.05 9.42 -16.37
N SER A 601 0.78 9.75 -16.59
CA SER A 601 0.27 11.08 -16.18
C SER A 601 0.37 11.31 -14.68
N TYR A 602 0.18 10.28 -13.84
CA TYR A 602 0.39 10.40 -12.39
C TYR A 602 1.87 10.59 -12.00
N LEU A 603 2.80 9.99 -12.75
CA LEU A 603 4.23 10.26 -12.59
C LEU A 603 4.58 11.72 -12.96
N GLU A 604 4.01 12.24 -14.04
CA GLU A 604 4.19 13.65 -14.43
C GLU A 604 3.54 14.60 -13.40
N GLN A 605 2.39 14.25 -12.83
CA GLN A 605 1.83 14.99 -11.69
C GLN A 605 2.78 14.97 -10.48
N ALA A 606 3.43 13.84 -10.19
CA ALA A 606 4.41 13.77 -9.11
C ALA A 606 5.64 14.66 -9.36
N LYS A 607 6.09 14.79 -10.63
CA LYS A 607 7.14 15.74 -11.03
C LYS A 607 6.77 17.19 -10.71
N THR A 608 5.54 17.60 -11.04
CA THR A 608 5.07 18.98 -10.75
C THR A 608 4.98 19.29 -9.24
N LEU A 609 4.86 18.26 -8.41
CA LEU A 609 4.82 18.39 -6.95
C LEU A 609 6.21 18.39 -6.30
N GLU A 610 7.30 18.34 -7.10
CA GLU A 610 8.70 18.50 -6.69
C GLU A 610 9.16 17.56 -5.55
N SER A 611 8.53 16.38 -5.44
CA SER A 611 8.84 15.37 -4.41
C SER A 611 8.84 13.97 -5.04
N LEU A 612 9.74 13.78 -6.01
CA LEU A 612 9.97 12.51 -6.69
C LEU A 612 10.83 11.59 -5.82
N ASN A 613 10.26 10.43 -5.47
CA ASN A 613 10.95 9.36 -4.76
C ASN A 613 11.15 8.14 -5.68
N GLU A 614 12.15 7.31 -5.37
CA GLU A 614 12.40 6.00 -5.99
C GLU A 614 11.11 5.16 -6.13
N GLU A 615 10.22 5.23 -5.14
CA GLU A 615 8.97 4.47 -5.09
C GLU A 615 7.99 4.76 -6.24
N HIS A 616 8.11 5.91 -6.93
CA HIS A 616 7.29 6.24 -8.10
C HIS A 616 7.73 5.47 -9.35
N PHE A 617 9.01 5.10 -9.44
CA PHE A 617 9.58 4.39 -10.58
C PHE A 617 9.54 2.87 -10.41
N LEU A 618 9.68 2.37 -9.18
CA LEU A 618 9.68 0.92 -8.88
C LEU A 618 8.49 0.15 -9.52
N PRO A 619 7.25 0.66 -9.55
CA PRO A 619 6.13 -0.02 -10.22
C PRO A 619 6.36 -0.21 -11.72
N PHE A 620 6.90 0.80 -12.41
CA PHE A 620 7.23 0.73 -13.83
C PHE A 620 8.38 -0.26 -14.06
N LEU A 621 9.46 -0.18 -13.27
CA LEU A 621 10.59 -1.09 -13.37
C LEU A 621 10.14 -2.56 -13.24
N ARG A 622 9.30 -2.85 -12.22
CA ARG A 622 8.73 -4.18 -12.02
C ARG A 622 7.89 -4.64 -13.21
N TYR A 623 7.03 -3.76 -13.73
CA TYR A 623 6.16 -4.06 -14.85
C TYR A 623 6.94 -4.41 -16.13
N HIS A 624 7.97 -3.62 -16.45
CA HIS A 624 8.80 -3.84 -17.65
C HIS A 624 9.72 -5.06 -17.50
N CYS A 625 10.27 -5.33 -16.31
CA CYS A 625 11.04 -6.55 -16.05
C CYS A 625 10.19 -7.84 -16.15
N GLN A 626 8.90 -7.80 -15.77
CA GLN A 626 8.01 -8.97 -15.88
C GLN A 626 7.78 -9.41 -17.32
N ALA A 627 7.92 -8.52 -18.30
CA ALA A 627 7.76 -8.85 -19.71
C ALA A 627 8.90 -9.73 -20.27
N ARG A 628 10.04 -9.88 -19.57
CA ARG A 628 11.24 -10.65 -19.99
C ARG A 628 11.57 -10.45 -21.48
N SER A 629 11.60 -9.19 -21.90
CA SER A 629 11.84 -8.81 -23.29
C SER A 629 12.96 -7.79 -23.36
N TYR A 630 13.75 -7.82 -24.45
CA TYR A 630 14.81 -6.84 -24.69
C TYR A 630 14.29 -5.40 -24.65
N LYS A 631 13.13 -5.15 -25.27
CA LYS A 631 12.46 -3.83 -25.24
C LYS A 631 12.13 -3.39 -23.81
N GLY A 632 11.63 -4.32 -22.97
CA GLY A 632 11.38 -4.06 -21.56
C GLY A 632 12.65 -3.73 -20.78
N ALA A 633 13.75 -4.44 -21.04
CA ALA A 633 15.04 -4.17 -20.42
C ALA A 633 15.63 -2.81 -20.83
N SER A 634 15.52 -2.41 -22.11
CA SER A 634 15.91 -1.08 -22.59
C SER A 634 15.13 0.03 -21.90
N THR A 635 13.79 -0.12 -21.80
CA THR A 635 12.95 0.88 -21.11
C THR A 635 13.29 1.01 -19.62
N VAL A 636 13.79 -0.04 -18.97
CA VAL A 636 14.27 0.00 -17.58
C VAL A 636 15.54 0.86 -17.47
N LEU A 637 16.47 0.76 -18.42
CA LEU A 637 17.67 1.60 -18.45
C LEU A 637 17.33 3.07 -18.77
N GLU A 638 16.34 3.33 -19.63
CA GLU A 638 15.84 4.69 -19.89
C GLU A 638 15.24 5.31 -18.63
N LEU A 639 14.40 4.58 -17.90
CA LEU A 639 13.83 5.03 -16.63
C LEU A 639 14.91 5.29 -15.58
N TYR A 640 15.98 4.49 -15.57
CA TYR A 640 17.12 4.74 -14.69
C TYR A 640 17.87 6.02 -15.05
N ARG A 641 18.11 6.28 -16.33
CA ARG A 641 18.70 7.56 -16.77
C ARG A 641 17.80 8.74 -16.42
N GLU A 642 16.48 8.57 -16.53
CA GLU A 642 15.52 9.56 -16.07
C GLU A 642 15.60 9.80 -14.55
N MET A 643 15.77 8.75 -13.74
CA MET A 643 15.97 8.87 -12.30
C MET A 643 17.29 9.59 -11.97
N ALA A 644 18.37 9.26 -12.66
CA ALA A 644 19.67 9.90 -12.49
C ALA A 644 19.66 11.39 -12.91
N ALA A 645 18.98 11.72 -14.02
CA ALA A 645 18.80 13.10 -14.48
C ALA A 645 18.00 13.95 -13.47
N ASN A 646 17.05 13.32 -12.77
CA ASN A 646 16.28 13.96 -11.70
C ASN A 646 16.98 13.91 -10.33
N LYS A 647 18.25 13.47 -10.26
CA LYS A 647 19.07 13.36 -9.03
C LYS A 647 18.37 12.61 -7.88
N ILE A 648 17.68 11.50 -8.19
CA ILE A 648 16.97 10.71 -7.17
C ILE A 648 17.94 9.73 -6.48
N ASP A 649 17.87 9.64 -5.15
CA ASP A 649 18.60 8.61 -4.39
C ASP A 649 18.18 7.20 -4.81
N ILE A 650 19.14 6.43 -5.31
CA ILE A 650 18.92 5.07 -5.82
C ILE A 650 19.33 4.07 -4.75
N THR A 651 18.41 3.19 -4.36
CA THR A 651 18.68 2.16 -3.36
C THR A 651 18.90 0.79 -3.99
N SER A 652 19.30 -0.18 -3.16
CA SER A 652 19.44 -1.59 -3.56
C SER A 652 18.18 -2.18 -4.23
N LYS A 653 16.99 -1.62 -3.99
CA LYS A 653 15.74 -2.05 -4.65
C LYS A 653 15.76 -1.82 -6.15
N THR A 654 16.18 -0.64 -6.61
CA THR A 654 16.28 -0.33 -8.05
C THR A 654 17.39 -1.15 -8.69
N TYR A 655 18.53 -1.35 -8.01
CA TYR A 655 19.63 -2.16 -8.51
C TYR A 655 19.24 -3.63 -8.76
N VAL A 656 18.33 -4.22 -7.97
CA VAL A 656 17.77 -5.56 -8.25
C VAL A 656 17.12 -5.62 -9.63
N TYR A 657 16.34 -4.60 -10.02
CA TYR A 657 15.67 -4.56 -11.32
C TYR A 657 16.64 -4.24 -12.45
N LEU A 658 17.63 -3.37 -12.22
CA LEU A 658 18.66 -3.05 -13.20
C LEU A 658 19.52 -4.26 -13.54
N ILE A 659 19.97 -5.01 -12.54
CA ILE A 659 20.76 -6.24 -12.75
C ILE A 659 19.92 -7.26 -13.51
N ARG A 660 18.63 -7.41 -13.21
CA ARG A 660 17.73 -8.27 -14.01
C ARG A 660 17.63 -7.82 -15.47
N ALA A 661 17.53 -6.52 -15.73
CA ALA A 661 17.47 -5.98 -17.08
C ALA A 661 18.80 -6.19 -17.83
N LEU A 662 19.93 -5.93 -17.18
CA LEU A 662 21.26 -6.12 -17.75
C LEU A 662 21.58 -7.58 -18.05
N ILE A 663 21.19 -8.52 -17.18
CA ILE A 663 21.34 -9.96 -17.45
C ILE A 663 20.62 -10.34 -18.74
N GLU A 664 19.41 -9.80 -18.99
CA GLU A 664 18.65 -10.11 -20.20
C GLU A 664 19.30 -9.49 -21.46
N ILE A 665 19.87 -8.29 -21.32
CA ILE A 665 20.62 -7.62 -22.40
C ILE A 665 21.93 -8.36 -22.70
N ASP A 666 22.73 -8.68 -21.69
CA ASP A 666 24.00 -9.39 -21.83
C ASP A 666 23.79 -10.81 -22.40
N ARG A 667 22.67 -11.48 -22.02
CA ARG A 667 22.24 -12.74 -22.62
C ARG A 667 21.94 -12.58 -24.11
N SER A 668 21.24 -11.51 -24.52
CA SER A 668 20.94 -11.25 -25.93
C SER A 668 22.17 -10.83 -26.75
N ASN A 669 23.16 -10.19 -26.12
CA ASN A 669 24.37 -9.67 -26.75
C ASN A 669 25.57 -10.62 -26.69
N ALA A 670 25.45 -11.78 -26.03
CA ALA A 670 26.53 -12.74 -25.77
C ALA A 670 27.77 -12.11 -25.08
N ALA A 671 27.60 -11.04 -24.30
CA ALA A 671 28.67 -10.20 -23.76
C ALA A 671 29.38 -10.79 -22.50
N LYS A 672 29.28 -12.11 -22.29
CA LYS A 672 29.82 -12.84 -21.12
C LYS A 672 29.52 -12.18 -19.76
N TYR A 673 28.38 -11.47 -19.64
CA TYR A 673 27.94 -10.79 -18.39
C TYR A 673 28.90 -9.74 -17.81
N THR A 674 29.80 -9.19 -18.62
CA THR A 674 30.82 -8.21 -18.19
C THR A 674 30.22 -6.91 -17.65
N ASN A 675 29.14 -6.41 -18.25
CA ASN A 675 28.46 -5.20 -17.79
C ASN A 675 27.74 -5.45 -16.46
N THR A 676 27.14 -6.63 -16.31
CA THR A 676 26.49 -7.05 -15.07
C THR A 676 27.50 -7.16 -13.92
N TYR A 677 28.70 -7.69 -14.18
CA TYR A 677 29.77 -7.76 -13.18
C TYR A 677 30.25 -6.37 -12.71
N LYS A 678 30.51 -5.44 -13.64
CA LYS A 678 30.92 -4.07 -13.29
C LYS A 678 29.87 -3.35 -12.45
N LEU A 679 28.58 -3.56 -12.75
CA LEU A 679 27.52 -2.98 -11.93
C LEU A 679 27.52 -3.59 -10.52
N LEU A 680 27.70 -4.92 -10.41
CA LEU A 680 27.79 -5.59 -9.11
C LEU A 680 28.94 -5.04 -8.26
N GLU A 681 30.12 -4.87 -8.85
CA GLU A 681 31.31 -4.29 -8.21
C GLU A 681 31.01 -2.87 -7.70
N SER A 682 30.46 -2.00 -8.54
CA SER A 682 30.10 -0.63 -8.15
C SER A 682 29.06 -0.59 -7.02
N VAL A 683 28.07 -1.49 -7.03
CA VAL A 683 27.06 -1.58 -5.97
C VAL A 683 27.71 -2.02 -4.66
N PHE A 684 28.64 -2.97 -4.71
CA PHE A 684 29.35 -3.45 -3.54
C PHE A 684 30.20 -2.34 -2.92
N GLU A 685 30.96 -1.61 -3.74
CA GLU A 685 31.76 -0.46 -3.29
C GLU A 685 30.89 0.63 -2.64
N LEU A 686 29.72 0.95 -3.21
CA LEU A 686 28.77 1.92 -2.64
C LEU A 686 28.29 1.52 -1.24
N TYR A 687 28.08 0.23 -1.00
CA TYR A 687 27.70 -0.32 0.31
C TYR A 687 28.92 -0.71 1.16
N GLY A 688 30.12 -0.34 0.74
CA GLY A 688 31.38 -0.63 1.40
C GLY A 688 31.71 -2.12 1.48
N LEU A 689 31.09 -2.98 0.69
CA LEU A 689 31.41 -4.41 0.58
C LEU A 689 32.56 -4.60 -0.41
N SER A 690 33.37 -5.65 -0.23
CA SER A 690 34.42 -6.00 -1.19
C SER A 690 34.11 -7.32 -1.88
N MET A 691 34.56 -7.45 -3.13
CA MET A 691 34.48 -8.71 -3.86
C MET A 691 35.53 -9.72 -3.35
N PHE A 692 36.66 -9.24 -2.81
CA PHE A 692 37.80 -10.04 -2.31
C PHE A 692 38.48 -9.36 -1.08
N GLU A 693 39.34 -10.09 -0.37
CA GLU A 693 39.91 -9.73 0.97
C GLU A 693 40.84 -8.50 1.04
N HIS A 694 41.16 -7.81 -0.05
CA HIS A 694 42.29 -6.86 -0.06
C HIS A 694 41.96 -5.36 -0.01
N ILE A 695 40.71 -4.95 0.22
CA ILE A 695 40.36 -3.53 0.35
C ILE A 695 39.73 -3.30 1.71
N LYS A 696 40.32 -2.43 2.54
CA LYS A 696 39.71 -1.97 3.79
C LYS A 696 38.34 -1.37 3.45
N PRO A 697 37.22 -1.99 3.86
CA PRO A 697 35.91 -1.53 3.47
C PRO A 697 35.63 -0.15 4.07
N MET A 698 35.04 0.74 3.27
CA MET A 698 34.54 2.03 3.74
C MET A 698 33.45 1.77 4.79
N ARG A 699 33.60 2.35 5.99
CA ARG A 699 32.75 2.06 7.14
C ARG A 699 31.32 2.57 6.89
N THR A 700 30.41 1.65 6.57
CA THR A 700 28.97 1.92 6.35
C THR A 700 28.19 1.62 7.63
N SER A 701 27.11 2.36 7.87
CA SER A 701 26.30 2.18 9.08
C SER A 701 25.60 0.82 9.12
N ALA A 702 25.59 0.17 10.29
CA ALA A 702 24.93 -1.12 10.46
C ALA A 702 23.42 -1.08 10.17
N GLU A 703 22.76 0.03 10.49
CA GLU A 703 21.32 0.25 10.20
C GLU A 703 21.02 0.21 8.70
N ASP A 704 21.85 0.85 7.88
CA ASP A 704 21.70 0.84 6.41
C ASP A 704 21.81 -0.60 5.87
N ILE A 705 22.72 -1.39 6.43
CA ILE A 705 22.98 -2.77 5.98
C ILE A 705 21.79 -3.69 6.32
N HIS A 706 21.15 -3.54 7.49
CA HIS A 706 19.93 -4.27 7.82
C HIS A 706 18.83 -4.08 6.78
N TYR A 707 18.69 -2.86 6.24
CA TYR A 707 17.66 -2.54 5.25
C TYR A 707 17.99 -3.08 3.85
N HIS A 708 19.26 -3.03 3.44
CA HIS A 708 19.68 -3.42 2.09
C HIS A 708 20.04 -4.90 1.93
N ALA A 709 20.32 -5.62 3.02
CA ALA A 709 20.79 -7.01 3.05
C ALA A 709 20.02 -7.97 2.12
N GLU A 710 18.69 -7.99 2.21
CA GLU A 710 17.84 -8.91 1.43
C GLU A 710 17.97 -8.64 -0.08
N ASN A 711 18.02 -7.37 -0.47
CA ASN A 711 18.12 -6.99 -1.88
C ASN A 711 19.53 -7.23 -2.42
N LEU A 712 20.57 -6.99 -1.61
CA LEU A 712 21.96 -7.28 -1.97
C LEU A 712 22.17 -8.78 -2.17
N LEU A 713 21.61 -9.62 -1.29
CA LEU A 713 21.63 -11.08 -1.49
C LEU A 713 20.93 -11.49 -2.78
N LYS A 714 19.77 -10.90 -3.09
CA LYS A 714 19.08 -11.17 -4.36
C LYS A 714 19.92 -10.74 -5.56
N ILE A 715 20.60 -9.61 -5.50
CA ILE A 715 21.50 -9.13 -6.56
C ILE A 715 22.60 -10.16 -6.82
N VAL A 716 23.27 -10.64 -5.77
CA VAL A 716 24.33 -11.63 -5.86
C VAL A 716 23.78 -12.95 -6.41
N SER A 717 22.68 -13.46 -5.86
CA SER A 717 22.02 -14.68 -6.32
C SER A 717 21.64 -14.58 -7.81
N LEU A 718 21.10 -13.46 -8.26
CA LEU A 718 20.73 -13.24 -9.66
C LEU A 718 21.94 -13.26 -10.61
N TYR A 719 23.07 -12.72 -10.18
CA TYR A 719 24.31 -12.78 -10.94
C TYR A 719 24.81 -14.23 -11.03
N VAL A 720 24.95 -14.92 -9.90
CA VAL A 720 25.48 -16.29 -9.84
C VAL A 720 24.60 -17.27 -10.62
N THR A 721 23.27 -17.14 -10.52
CA THR A 721 22.32 -17.96 -11.30
C THR A 721 22.39 -17.71 -12.81
N ALA A 722 22.80 -16.52 -13.26
CA ALA A 722 22.97 -16.23 -14.68
C ALA A 722 24.30 -16.76 -15.25
N THR A 723 25.34 -16.86 -14.42
CA THR A 723 26.69 -17.33 -14.77
C THR A 723 26.93 -18.80 -14.42
N THR A 724 26.11 -19.69 -14.98
CA THR A 724 26.17 -21.14 -14.69
C THR A 724 27.49 -21.82 -15.08
N HIS A 725 28.32 -21.20 -15.94
CA HIS A 725 29.58 -21.77 -16.43
C HIS A 725 30.79 -21.60 -15.47
N GLN A 726 30.70 -20.76 -14.43
CA GLN A 726 31.80 -20.47 -13.46
C GLN A 726 31.30 -20.63 -12.01
N MET A 727 30.48 -21.66 -11.78
CA MET A 727 29.63 -21.72 -10.59
C MET A 727 30.39 -21.92 -9.28
N GLU A 728 31.52 -22.64 -9.28
CA GLU A 728 32.34 -22.88 -8.08
C GLU A 728 32.99 -21.58 -7.56
N ALA A 729 33.72 -20.85 -8.41
CA ALA A 729 34.33 -19.56 -8.06
C ALA A 729 33.28 -18.49 -7.67
N ASN A 730 32.08 -18.57 -8.25
CA ASN A 730 31.00 -17.65 -7.95
C ASN A 730 30.25 -18.01 -6.64
N MET A 731 30.37 -19.24 -6.12
CA MET A 731 29.84 -19.60 -4.80
C MET A 731 30.71 -19.04 -3.67
N ASP A 732 32.03 -18.99 -3.87
CA ASP A 732 32.94 -18.34 -2.92
C ASP A 732 32.59 -16.87 -2.73
N LEU A 733 32.15 -16.19 -3.80
CA LEU A 733 31.64 -14.82 -3.73
C LEU A 733 30.40 -14.70 -2.81
N VAL A 734 29.46 -15.65 -2.88
CA VAL A 734 28.25 -15.65 -2.02
C VAL A 734 28.62 -15.90 -0.57
N VAL A 735 29.51 -16.86 -0.32
CA VAL A 735 29.99 -17.19 1.04
C VAL A 735 30.77 -16.01 1.62
N HIS A 736 31.62 -15.36 0.82
CA HIS A 736 32.34 -14.16 1.22
C HIS A 736 31.37 -13.03 1.58
N PHE A 737 30.37 -12.78 0.74
CA PHE A 737 29.30 -11.82 1.03
C PHE A 737 28.59 -12.17 2.35
N LEU A 738 28.19 -13.42 2.58
CA LEU A 738 27.52 -13.83 3.81
C LEU A 738 28.40 -13.66 5.05
N ASN A 739 29.71 -13.92 4.96
CA ASN A 739 30.66 -13.68 6.04
C ASN A 739 30.79 -12.17 6.34
N GLN A 740 30.94 -11.33 5.31
CA GLN A 740 30.95 -9.88 5.49
C GLN A 740 29.65 -9.36 6.13
N MET A 741 28.50 -9.93 5.74
CA MET A 741 27.21 -9.59 6.34
C MET A 741 27.12 -10.05 7.79
N LYS A 742 27.64 -11.24 8.12
CA LYS A 742 27.70 -11.77 9.50
C LYS A 742 28.58 -10.89 10.39
N ASP A 743 29.74 -10.45 9.91
CA ASP A 743 30.64 -9.59 10.67
C ASP A 743 30.01 -8.22 10.98
N ARG A 744 29.16 -7.72 10.08
CA ARG A 744 28.52 -6.40 10.23
C ARG A 744 27.22 -6.42 11.02
N LEU A 745 26.41 -7.46 10.84
CA LEU A 745 25.11 -7.65 11.50
C LEU A 745 25.23 -8.37 12.86
N GLY A 746 26.36 -9.04 13.12
CA GLY A 746 26.59 -9.84 14.32
C GLY A 746 25.80 -11.17 14.33
N ASN A 747 25.66 -11.76 15.52
CA ASN A 747 25.07 -13.09 15.70
C ASN A 747 23.54 -13.15 15.53
N LYS A 748 22.83 -12.01 15.45
CA LYS A 748 21.36 -11.94 15.45
C LYS A 748 20.83 -11.51 14.08
N ILE A 749 20.68 -12.48 13.18
CA ILE A 749 20.16 -12.28 11.82
C ILE A 749 18.62 -12.16 11.83
N PRO A 750 18.04 -11.09 11.24
CA PRO A 750 16.59 -10.94 11.13
C PRO A 750 15.92 -12.11 10.42
N ILE A 751 14.74 -12.52 10.88
CA ILE A 751 13.99 -13.68 10.34
C ILE A 751 13.78 -13.56 8.82
N ARG A 752 13.39 -12.37 8.32
CA ARG A 752 13.20 -12.15 6.88
C ARG A 752 14.47 -12.34 6.06
N PHE A 753 15.60 -11.87 6.56
CA PHE A 753 16.88 -12.05 5.87
C PHE A 753 17.32 -13.52 5.93
N ARG A 754 17.07 -14.21 7.04
CA ARG A 754 17.33 -15.64 7.20
C ARG A 754 16.51 -16.50 6.23
N LEU A 755 15.21 -16.23 6.11
CA LEU A 755 14.33 -16.89 5.13
C LEU A 755 14.80 -16.64 3.69
N ALA A 756 15.25 -15.42 3.38
CA ALA A 756 15.84 -15.11 2.08
C ALA A 756 17.15 -15.88 1.84
N ILE A 757 18.02 -16.00 2.86
CA ILE A 757 19.25 -16.82 2.79
C ILE A 757 18.89 -18.27 2.49
N PHE A 758 18.01 -18.88 3.29
CA PHE A 758 17.64 -20.28 3.11
C PHE A 758 17.06 -20.56 1.72
N LYS A 759 16.22 -19.65 1.23
CA LYS A 759 15.60 -19.78 -0.10
C LYS A 759 16.61 -19.63 -1.23
N GLU A 760 17.39 -18.54 -1.23
CA GLU A 760 18.32 -18.23 -2.33
C GLU A 760 19.50 -19.21 -2.32
N MET A 761 20.06 -19.55 -1.15
CA MET A 761 21.12 -20.57 -1.04
C MET A 761 20.60 -21.96 -1.38
N GLY A 762 19.38 -22.32 -0.96
CA GLY A 762 18.77 -23.60 -1.32
C GLY A 762 18.63 -23.76 -2.84
N HIS A 763 18.27 -22.68 -3.55
CA HIS A 763 18.23 -22.67 -5.01
C HIS A 763 19.63 -22.76 -5.64
N LEU A 764 20.62 -22.03 -5.11
CA LEU A 764 22.00 -22.06 -5.61
C LEU A 764 22.66 -23.44 -5.43
N TYR A 765 22.56 -24.06 -4.25
CA TYR A 765 23.11 -25.39 -3.98
C TYR A 765 22.45 -26.49 -4.83
N HIS A 766 21.15 -26.35 -5.12
CA HIS A 766 20.48 -27.25 -6.06
C HIS A 766 21.09 -27.15 -7.47
N LEU A 767 21.39 -25.94 -7.95
CA LEU A 767 22.01 -25.75 -9.25
C LEU A 767 23.47 -26.21 -9.31
N THR A 768 24.21 -26.22 -8.18
CA THR A 768 25.57 -26.79 -8.09
C THR A 768 25.58 -28.32 -7.95
N GLY A 769 24.41 -28.94 -7.72
CA GLY A 769 24.26 -30.39 -7.56
C GLY A 769 24.40 -30.91 -6.11
N ASP A 770 24.62 -30.04 -5.11
CA ASP A 770 24.58 -30.43 -3.69
C ASP A 770 23.15 -30.42 -3.16
N ASN A 771 22.40 -31.43 -3.58
CA ASN A 771 20.99 -31.57 -3.27
C ASN A 771 20.71 -31.86 -1.78
N VAL A 772 21.71 -32.31 -1.00
CA VAL A 772 21.52 -32.66 0.41
C VAL A 772 21.49 -31.40 1.29
N THR A 773 22.45 -30.50 1.11
CA THR A 773 22.45 -29.22 1.82
C THR A 773 21.30 -28.33 1.37
N ALA A 774 21.00 -28.31 0.07
CA ALA A 774 19.84 -27.63 -0.48
C ALA A 774 18.53 -28.09 0.16
N LYS A 775 18.29 -29.41 0.29
CA LYS A 775 17.11 -29.97 0.96
C LYS A 775 16.98 -29.47 2.41
N LYS A 776 18.06 -29.51 3.19
CA LYS A 776 18.06 -29.07 4.59
C LYS A 776 17.71 -27.58 4.74
N LEU A 777 18.30 -26.71 3.92
CA LEU A 777 18.05 -25.27 3.98
C LEU A 777 16.60 -24.92 3.64
N VAL A 778 16.05 -25.54 2.60
CA VAL A 778 14.66 -25.27 2.18
C VAL A 778 13.64 -25.84 3.18
N LEU A 779 13.93 -26.98 3.82
CA LEU A 779 13.10 -27.51 4.90
C LEU A 779 13.09 -26.59 6.12
N ASN A 780 14.25 -26.08 6.55
CA ASN A 780 14.32 -25.10 7.65
C ASN A 780 13.51 -23.83 7.33
N ALA A 781 13.55 -23.35 6.07
CA ALA A 781 12.71 -22.22 5.65
C ALA A 781 11.22 -22.55 5.70
N LEU A 782 10.85 -23.76 5.29
CA LEU A 782 9.47 -24.23 5.33
C LEU A 782 8.98 -24.33 6.77
N ASP A 783 9.76 -24.90 7.69
CA ASP A 783 9.40 -25.03 9.10
C ASP A 783 9.19 -23.65 9.76
N GLU A 784 10.09 -22.68 9.54
CA GLU A 784 9.91 -21.31 10.06
C GLU A 784 8.63 -20.65 9.50
N LEU A 785 8.29 -20.88 8.22
CA LEU A 785 7.05 -20.35 7.61
C LEU A 785 5.80 -21.05 8.16
N LEU A 786 5.87 -22.35 8.43
CA LEU A 786 4.77 -23.12 9.01
C LEU A 786 4.52 -22.75 10.49
N ASP A 787 5.58 -22.46 11.25
CA ASP A 787 5.46 -21.95 12.62
C ASP A 787 4.74 -20.59 12.65
N VAL A 788 5.04 -19.71 11.69
CA VAL A 788 4.33 -18.43 11.52
C VAL A 788 2.86 -18.67 11.16
N ALA A 789 2.57 -19.63 10.29
CA ALA A 789 1.20 -20.01 9.94
C ALA A 789 0.41 -20.56 11.15
N ASP A 790 1.07 -21.36 12.00
CA ASP A 790 0.46 -21.89 13.23
C ASP A 790 0.16 -20.80 14.26
N ASN A 791 1.05 -19.82 14.41
CA ASN A 791 0.81 -18.66 15.27
C ASN A 791 -0.37 -17.82 14.76
N PHE A 792 -0.46 -17.58 13.45
CA PHE A 792 -1.59 -16.89 12.86
C PHE A 792 -2.92 -17.62 13.14
N ARG A 793 -2.96 -18.94 12.93
CA ARG A 793 -4.18 -19.73 13.16
C ARG A 793 -4.59 -19.76 14.63
N LYS A 794 -3.64 -19.86 15.56
CA LYS A 794 -3.92 -19.74 17.01
C LYS A 794 -4.44 -18.36 17.39
N GLY A 795 -4.16 -17.34 16.57
CA GLY A 795 -4.56 -15.96 16.78
C GLY A 795 -6.01 -15.67 16.37
N VAL A 796 -6.51 -16.30 15.31
CA VAL A 796 -7.87 -16.09 14.81
C VAL A 796 -8.88 -16.84 15.69
N SER A 797 -9.79 -16.11 16.34
CA SER A 797 -10.86 -16.66 17.18
C SER A 797 -11.76 -17.63 16.40
N ASN A 798 -12.11 -18.77 16.99
CA ASN A 798 -12.95 -19.84 16.40
C ASN A 798 -14.44 -19.44 16.19
N GLU A 799 -14.80 -18.16 16.22
CA GLU A 799 -16.20 -17.72 16.18
C GLU A 799 -16.83 -17.85 14.78
N SER A 800 -16.03 -17.90 13.72
CA SER A 800 -16.50 -18.24 12.37
C SER A 800 -16.50 -19.75 12.18
N ALA A 801 -17.66 -20.34 11.84
CA ALA A 801 -17.80 -21.77 11.52
C ALA A 801 -16.97 -22.26 10.30
N LEU A 802 -16.24 -21.36 9.63
CA LEU A 802 -15.36 -21.62 8.48
C LEU A 802 -13.90 -21.66 8.92
N GLU A 803 -13.14 -22.67 8.49
CA GLU A 803 -11.71 -22.76 8.76
C GLU A 803 -10.99 -21.47 8.29
N PRO A 804 -10.14 -20.85 9.13
CA PRO A 804 -9.49 -19.58 8.80
C PRO A 804 -8.57 -19.77 7.59
N GLN A 805 -8.80 -18.99 6.53
CA GLN A 805 -7.96 -19.01 5.33
C GLN A 805 -6.64 -18.28 5.60
N LEU A 806 -5.52 -18.95 5.30
CA LEU A 806 -4.21 -18.33 5.44
C LEU A 806 -4.05 -17.11 4.50
N PRO A 807 -3.34 -16.06 4.93
CA PRO A 807 -3.11 -14.89 4.10
C PRO A 807 -2.41 -15.26 2.79
N LYS A 808 -2.90 -14.69 1.66
CA LYS A 808 -2.36 -15.00 0.31
C LYS A 808 -0.86 -14.74 0.17
N LEU A 809 -0.32 -13.74 0.86
CA LEU A 809 1.12 -13.43 0.84
C LEU A 809 1.94 -14.55 1.50
N LEU A 810 1.51 -15.03 2.67
CA LEU A 810 2.15 -16.15 3.35
C LEU A 810 2.07 -17.44 2.52
N GLN A 811 0.93 -17.71 1.88
CA GLN A 811 0.79 -18.83 0.95
C GLN A 811 1.73 -18.72 -0.26
N LEU A 812 2.02 -17.51 -0.75
CA LEU A 812 2.97 -17.30 -1.85
C LEU A 812 4.40 -17.60 -1.42
N ASP A 813 4.77 -17.26 -0.19
CA ASP A 813 6.12 -17.54 0.34
C ASP A 813 6.32 -19.05 0.52
N ILE A 814 5.32 -19.76 1.08
CA ILE A 814 5.33 -21.23 1.19
C ILE A 814 5.40 -21.87 -0.20
N ARG A 815 4.63 -21.35 -1.17
CA ARG A 815 4.67 -21.85 -2.55
C ARG A 815 6.05 -21.73 -3.19
N GLN A 816 6.72 -20.59 -2.98
CA GLN A 816 8.06 -20.38 -3.52
C GLN A 816 9.10 -21.34 -2.90
N ALA A 817 8.98 -21.65 -1.61
CA ALA A 817 9.81 -22.68 -0.98
C ALA A 817 9.53 -24.08 -1.59
N MET A 818 8.26 -24.42 -1.80
CA MET A 818 7.85 -25.69 -2.40
C MET A 818 8.28 -25.83 -3.88
N GLU A 819 8.31 -24.73 -4.64
CA GLU A 819 8.82 -24.71 -6.03
C GLU A 819 10.29 -25.12 -6.12
N ILE A 820 11.08 -24.85 -5.07
CA ILE A 820 12.49 -25.26 -4.97
C ILE A 820 12.61 -26.68 -4.40
N LEU A 821 11.79 -27.02 -3.40
CA LEU A 821 11.87 -28.31 -2.71
C LEU A 821 11.47 -29.50 -3.61
N VAL A 822 10.41 -29.36 -4.41
CA VAL A 822 9.87 -30.48 -5.21
C VAL A 822 10.88 -31.02 -6.25
N PRO A 823 11.61 -30.18 -7.01
CA PRO A 823 12.71 -30.64 -7.87
C PRO A 823 13.81 -31.38 -7.10
N ILE A 824 14.25 -30.86 -5.95
CA ILE A 824 15.29 -31.47 -5.11
C ILE A 824 14.87 -32.86 -4.63
N LEU A 825 13.62 -33.01 -4.18
CA LEU A 825 13.09 -34.31 -3.75
C LEU A 825 13.01 -35.33 -4.91
N ARG A 826 12.77 -34.85 -6.14
CA ARG A 826 12.73 -35.71 -7.32
C ARG A 826 14.11 -36.24 -7.69
N GLU A 827 15.13 -35.39 -7.62
CA GLU A 827 16.51 -35.76 -7.96
C GLU A 827 17.17 -36.63 -6.89
N THR A 828 16.86 -36.39 -5.62
CA THR A 828 17.32 -37.21 -4.49
C THR A 828 16.58 -38.55 -4.37
N LYS A 829 15.60 -38.84 -5.24
CA LYS A 829 14.75 -40.05 -5.22
C LYS A 829 14.13 -40.31 -3.83
N ALA A 830 13.62 -39.26 -3.20
CA ALA A 830 12.96 -39.34 -1.91
C ALA A 830 11.83 -40.41 -1.89
N LEU A 831 11.69 -41.09 -0.74
CA LEU A 831 10.65 -42.10 -0.54
C LEU A 831 9.24 -41.46 -0.63
N PRO A 832 8.22 -42.18 -1.13
CA PRO A 832 6.85 -41.67 -1.22
C PRO A 832 6.28 -41.15 0.12
N ASP A 833 6.74 -41.70 1.23
CA ASP A 833 6.29 -41.35 2.58
C ASP A 833 6.78 -39.94 3.02
N GLU A 834 7.94 -39.49 2.52
CA GLU A 834 8.41 -38.11 2.76
C GLU A 834 7.49 -37.09 2.08
N TYR A 835 7.03 -37.38 0.87
CA TYR A 835 6.06 -36.53 0.18
C TYR A 835 4.71 -36.52 0.91
N GLU A 836 4.28 -37.68 1.43
CA GLU A 836 3.04 -37.77 2.22
C GLU A 836 3.10 -36.91 3.48
N LEU A 837 4.18 -36.98 4.25
CA LEU A 837 4.34 -36.23 5.51
C LEU A 837 4.31 -34.71 5.27
N ILE A 838 5.05 -34.23 4.27
CA ILE A 838 5.07 -32.80 3.89
C ILE A 838 3.68 -32.37 3.39
N THR A 839 3.02 -33.21 2.60
CA THR A 839 1.71 -32.85 2.06
C THR A 839 0.65 -32.84 3.16
N HIS A 840 0.71 -33.78 4.10
CA HIS A 840 -0.19 -33.81 5.24
C HIS A 840 0.01 -32.60 6.16
N SER A 841 1.24 -32.19 6.43
CA SER A 841 1.53 -31.01 7.25
C SER A 841 1.00 -29.70 6.62
N LEU A 842 1.00 -29.61 5.29
CA LEU A 842 0.43 -28.50 4.53
C LEU A 842 -1.11 -28.52 4.52
N LEU A 843 -1.72 -29.70 4.39
CA LEU A 843 -3.18 -29.88 4.42
C LEU A 843 -3.78 -29.56 5.80
N GLN A 844 -3.13 -30.02 6.88
CA GLN A 844 -3.54 -29.69 8.25
C GLN A 844 -3.63 -28.18 8.48
N ARG A 845 -2.88 -27.37 7.72
CA ARG A 845 -2.84 -25.91 7.80
C ARG A 845 -3.59 -25.21 6.67
N ASN A 846 -4.32 -25.96 5.83
CA ASN A 846 -5.11 -25.45 4.71
C ASN A 846 -4.31 -24.58 3.70
N VAL A 847 -3.06 -24.96 3.41
CA VAL A 847 -2.19 -24.22 2.50
C VAL A 847 -2.54 -24.50 1.03
N HIS A 848 -2.94 -23.47 0.29
CA HIS A 848 -3.25 -23.60 -1.14
C HIS A 848 -1.99 -23.51 -2.03
N LEU A 849 -1.55 -24.65 -2.58
CA LEU A 849 -0.49 -24.72 -3.60
C LEU A 849 -1.03 -24.54 -5.04
N ALA A 850 -0.15 -24.24 -5.99
CA ALA A 850 -0.55 -24.21 -7.41
C ALA A 850 -0.83 -25.63 -7.94
N GLY A 851 -1.81 -25.78 -8.82
CA GLY A 851 -2.19 -27.08 -9.42
C GLY A 851 -1.02 -27.95 -9.95
N PRO A 852 0.01 -27.38 -10.62
CA PRO A 852 1.18 -28.16 -11.04
C PRO A 852 1.97 -28.79 -9.89
N LEU A 853 2.09 -28.09 -8.75
CA LEU A 853 2.79 -28.59 -7.56
C LEU A 853 1.99 -29.72 -6.91
N PHE A 854 0.68 -29.54 -6.76
CA PHE A 854 -0.19 -30.62 -6.27
C PHE A 854 -0.10 -31.86 -7.18
N ARG A 855 -0.09 -31.65 -8.49
CA ARG A 855 0.09 -32.75 -9.45
C ARG A 855 1.40 -33.50 -9.22
N THR A 856 2.52 -32.79 -9.05
CA THR A 856 3.82 -33.45 -8.81
C THR A 856 3.82 -34.22 -7.49
N LEU A 857 3.21 -33.69 -6.42
CA LEU A 857 3.10 -34.38 -5.14
C LEU A 857 2.25 -35.66 -5.29
N ILE A 858 1.06 -35.55 -5.86
CA ILE A 858 0.15 -36.68 -6.08
C ILE A 858 0.80 -37.76 -6.97
N GLU A 859 1.49 -37.38 -8.05
CA GLU A 859 2.16 -38.34 -8.95
C GLU A 859 3.26 -39.16 -8.24
N HIS A 860 3.90 -38.62 -7.19
CA HIS A 860 4.93 -39.33 -6.42
C HIS A 860 4.35 -40.14 -5.28
N ILE A 861 3.31 -39.65 -4.59
CA ILE A 861 2.59 -40.42 -3.56
C ILE A 861 1.97 -41.68 -4.19
N LEU A 862 1.42 -41.58 -5.41
CA LEU A 862 0.83 -42.71 -6.15
C LEU A 862 1.84 -43.81 -6.58
N LYS A 863 3.16 -43.60 -6.44
CA LYS A 863 4.17 -44.62 -6.77
C LYS A 863 4.42 -45.61 -5.62
N GLY A 864 3.99 -45.31 -4.40
CA GLY A 864 4.15 -46.18 -3.23
C GLY A 864 3.06 -47.26 -3.11
N GLU A 865 3.17 -48.10 -2.08
CA GLU A 865 2.14 -49.09 -1.72
C GLU A 865 0.81 -48.42 -1.34
N VAL A 866 -0.30 -49.13 -1.56
CA VAL A 866 -1.65 -48.62 -1.33
C VAL A 866 -1.96 -48.62 0.17
N GLY A 867 -1.96 -47.44 0.78
CA GLY A 867 -2.32 -47.23 2.19
C GLY A 867 -3.50 -46.27 2.35
N GLU A 868 -4.29 -46.43 3.43
CA GLU A 868 -5.46 -45.60 3.73
C GLU A 868 -5.08 -44.11 3.97
N SER A 869 -3.95 -43.85 4.62
CA SER A 869 -3.44 -42.49 4.86
C SER A 869 -3.15 -41.74 3.54
N LYS A 870 -2.48 -42.41 2.59
CA LYS A 870 -2.16 -41.87 1.26
C LYS A 870 -3.40 -41.52 0.45
N ILE A 871 -4.44 -42.35 0.55
CA ILE A 871 -5.72 -42.12 -0.15
C ILE A 871 -6.43 -40.91 0.43
N ASN A 872 -6.50 -40.81 1.76
CA ASN A 872 -7.11 -39.67 2.42
C ASN A 872 -6.38 -38.36 2.06
N VAL A 873 -5.05 -38.35 2.06
CA VAL A 873 -4.26 -37.16 1.64
C VAL A 873 -4.55 -36.78 0.19
N ILE A 874 -4.57 -37.74 -0.74
CA ILE A 874 -4.82 -37.46 -2.17
C ILE A 874 -6.25 -36.94 -2.39
N LEU A 875 -7.24 -37.59 -1.78
CA LEU A 875 -8.65 -37.21 -1.92
C LEU A 875 -8.93 -35.86 -1.26
N ASP A 876 -8.34 -35.58 -0.10
CA ASP A 876 -8.47 -34.29 0.59
C ASP A 876 -7.93 -33.13 -0.25
N ILE A 877 -6.78 -33.31 -0.94
CA ILE A 877 -6.26 -32.31 -1.90
C ILE A 877 -7.26 -32.09 -3.05
N CYS A 878 -7.82 -33.19 -3.56
CA CYS A 878 -8.73 -33.12 -4.69
C CYS A 878 -10.02 -32.39 -4.32
N GLU A 879 -10.66 -32.79 -3.21
CA GLU A 879 -11.92 -32.23 -2.70
C GLU A 879 -11.78 -30.74 -2.44
N ARG A 880 -10.73 -30.35 -1.69
CA ARG A 880 -10.55 -28.95 -1.26
C ARG A 880 -10.12 -28.00 -2.38
N PHE A 881 -9.27 -28.43 -3.31
CA PHE A 881 -8.54 -27.49 -4.18
C PHE A 881 -8.68 -27.72 -5.69
N LEU A 882 -9.03 -28.93 -6.14
CA LEU A 882 -8.96 -29.28 -7.57
C LEU A 882 -10.32 -29.56 -8.20
N VAL A 883 -11.23 -30.19 -7.46
CA VAL A 883 -12.49 -30.75 -7.97
C VAL A 883 -13.49 -29.69 -8.38
N ALA A 884 -13.58 -28.57 -7.67
CA ALA A 884 -14.50 -27.47 -7.99
C ALA A 884 -14.36 -26.98 -9.45
N SER A 885 -13.13 -26.81 -9.94
CA SER A 885 -12.91 -26.40 -11.35
C SER A 885 -13.35 -27.48 -12.33
N ASN A 886 -13.12 -28.75 -12.01
CA ASN A 886 -13.56 -29.86 -12.84
C ASN A 886 -15.09 -29.98 -12.87
N TRP A 887 -15.78 -29.69 -11.77
CA TRP A 887 -17.24 -29.63 -11.73
C TRP A 887 -17.82 -28.54 -12.62
N THR A 888 -17.18 -27.37 -12.71
CA THR A 888 -17.63 -26.36 -13.67
C THR A 888 -17.53 -26.85 -15.12
N GLU A 889 -16.46 -27.58 -15.49
CA GLU A 889 -16.35 -28.21 -16.82
C GLU A 889 -17.45 -29.26 -17.05
N VAL A 890 -17.73 -30.08 -16.03
CA VAL A 890 -18.80 -31.10 -16.08
C VAL A 890 -20.17 -30.47 -16.23
N SER A 891 -20.46 -29.40 -15.49
CA SER A 891 -21.73 -28.65 -15.56
C SER A 891 -21.91 -28.02 -16.94
N ILE A 892 -20.85 -27.43 -17.52
CA ILE A 892 -20.85 -26.93 -18.90
C ILE A 892 -21.12 -28.08 -19.88
N ALA A 893 -20.47 -29.24 -19.71
CA ALA A 893 -20.66 -30.39 -20.60
C ALA A 893 -22.07 -30.99 -20.50
N LYS A 894 -22.64 -31.10 -19.29
CA LYS A 894 -24.03 -31.52 -19.04
C LYS A 894 -25.01 -30.53 -19.69
N LYS A 895 -24.77 -29.22 -19.56
CA LYS A 895 -25.59 -28.18 -20.19
C LYS A 895 -25.49 -28.23 -21.73
N GLN A 896 -24.29 -28.42 -22.26
CA GLN A 896 -24.06 -28.60 -23.70
C GLN A 896 -24.76 -29.86 -24.24
N GLN A 897 -24.76 -30.95 -23.49
CA GLN A 897 -25.52 -32.16 -23.82
C GLN A 897 -27.04 -31.89 -23.81
N TYR A 898 -27.54 -31.15 -22.82
CA TYR A 898 -28.95 -30.76 -22.76
C TYR A 898 -29.36 -29.87 -23.95
N ILE A 899 -28.54 -28.86 -24.28
CA ILE A 899 -28.73 -28.00 -25.46
C ILE A 899 -28.72 -28.83 -26.75
N TYR A 900 -27.86 -29.85 -26.85
CA TYR A 900 -27.82 -30.75 -28.00
C TYR A 900 -29.13 -31.54 -28.15
N LYS A 901 -29.66 -32.08 -27.05
CA LYS A 901 -30.95 -32.78 -27.05
C LYS A 901 -32.09 -31.85 -27.48
N LEU A 902 -32.14 -30.61 -26.97
CA LEU A 902 -33.12 -29.60 -27.40
C LEU A 902 -32.96 -29.22 -28.88
N PHE A 903 -31.72 -29.09 -29.36
CA PHE A 903 -31.40 -28.80 -30.75
C PHE A 903 -31.92 -29.90 -31.69
N ILE A 904 -31.67 -31.17 -31.38
CA ILE A 904 -32.20 -32.31 -32.16
C ILE A 904 -33.74 -32.32 -32.15
N LEU A 905 -34.37 -32.00 -31.01
CA LEU A 905 -35.82 -31.91 -30.92
C LEU A 905 -36.40 -30.77 -31.78
N CYS A 906 -35.70 -29.64 -31.87
CA CYS A 906 -36.05 -28.55 -32.79
C CYS A 906 -35.87 -28.94 -34.26
N LEU A 907 -34.81 -29.68 -34.59
CA LEU A 907 -34.58 -30.18 -35.95
C LEU A 907 -35.59 -31.25 -36.38
N ALA A 908 -36.03 -32.11 -35.46
CA ALA A 908 -37.04 -33.15 -35.71
C ALA A 908 -38.42 -32.57 -36.11
N ARG A 909 -38.67 -31.28 -35.87
CA ARG A 909 -39.86 -30.58 -36.39
C ARG A 909 -39.72 -30.13 -37.84
N ARG A 910 -38.50 -30.06 -38.37
CA ARG A 910 -38.17 -29.49 -39.69
C ARG A 910 -37.58 -30.51 -40.67
N MET A 911 -37.06 -31.64 -40.19
CA MET A 911 -36.40 -32.67 -41.01
C MET A 911 -36.83 -34.09 -40.61
N PRO A 912 -36.85 -35.04 -41.57
CA PRO A 912 -37.15 -36.45 -41.30
C PRO A 912 -36.06 -37.10 -40.44
N GLU A 913 -36.46 -38.06 -39.60
CA GLU A 913 -35.60 -38.70 -38.59
C GLU A 913 -34.34 -39.32 -39.20
N GLU A 914 -34.47 -40.04 -40.32
CA GLU A 914 -33.36 -40.70 -41.03
C GLU A 914 -32.25 -39.72 -41.44
N ARG A 915 -32.62 -38.52 -41.89
CA ARG A 915 -31.67 -37.49 -42.33
C ARG A 915 -30.91 -36.91 -41.15
N ILE A 916 -31.57 -36.74 -39.99
CA ILE A 916 -30.94 -36.24 -38.75
C ILE A 916 -29.92 -37.27 -38.24
N PHE A 917 -30.30 -38.55 -38.18
CA PHE A 917 -29.40 -39.61 -37.71
C PHE A 917 -28.23 -39.86 -38.65
N LYS A 918 -28.40 -39.68 -39.96
CA LYS A 918 -27.29 -39.76 -40.94
C LYS A 918 -26.33 -38.57 -40.82
N THR A 919 -26.86 -37.34 -40.70
CA THR A 919 -26.07 -36.10 -40.69
C THR A 919 -25.32 -35.89 -39.36
N TYR A 920 -25.94 -36.25 -38.22
CA TYR A 920 -25.39 -36.03 -36.88
C TYR A 920 -24.96 -37.33 -36.17
N SER A 921 -24.70 -38.41 -36.91
CA SER A 921 -24.41 -39.76 -36.38
C SER A 921 -23.35 -39.78 -35.26
N LEU A 922 -22.23 -39.07 -35.44
CA LEU A 922 -21.14 -38.99 -34.46
C LEU A 922 -21.54 -38.29 -33.15
N LEU A 923 -22.27 -37.18 -33.26
CA LEU A 923 -22.72 -36.41 -32.09
C LEU A 923 -23.90 -37.10 -31.38
N ASN A 924 -24.78 -37.78 -32.12
CA ASN A 924 -25.87 -38.59 -31.54
C ASN A 924 -25.32 -39.73 -30.69
N LYS A 925 -24.28 -40.44 -31.18
CA LYS A 925 -23.58 -41.47 -30.40
C LYS A 925 -22.90 -40.89 -29.16
N PHE A 926 -22.28 -39.72 -29.25
CA PHE A 926 -21.56 -39.10 -28.13
C PHE A 926 -22.50 -38.54 -27.04
N TYR A 927 -23.59 -37.87 -27.41
CA TYR A 927 -24.55 -37.26 -26.49
C TYR A 927 -25.69 -38.20 -26.05
N ASN A 928 -25.60 -39.50 -26.39
CA ASN A 928 -26.55 -40.55 -26.06
C ASN A 928 -27.99 -40.29 -26.59
N VAL A 929 -28.12 -39.93 -27.87
CA VAL A 929 -29.43 -39.82 -28.54
C VAL A 929 -29.67 -41.09 -29.35
N LYS A 930 -30.49 -42.01 -28.82
CA LYS A 930 -30.81 -43.32 -29.45
C LYS A 930 -32.01 -43.25 -30.41
N SER A 931 -33.08 -42.56 -30.04
CA SER A 931 -34.27 -42.36 -30.89
C SER A 931 -34.96 -41.02 -30.56
N ILE A 932 -35.74 -40.47 -31.50
CA ILE A 932 -36.51 -39.24 -31.27
C ILE A 932 -37.71 -39.51 -30.36
N LYS A 933 -38.27 -40.73 -30.37
CA LYS A 933 -39.35 -41.16 -29.46
C LYS A 933 -38.89 -41.15 -27.99
N THR A 934 -37.72 -41.74 -27.70
CA THR A 934 -37.11 -41.72 -26.36
C THR A 934 -36.70 -40.31 -25.92
N LEU A 935 -36.30 -39.46 -26.87
CA LEU A 935 -35.95 -38.06 -26.57
C LEU A 935 -37.20 -37.22 -26.22
N LYS A 936 -38.33 -37.46 -26.90
CA LYS A 936 -39.63 -36.84 -26.58
C LYS A 936 -40.18 -37.29 -25.23
N SER A 937 -39.96 -38.54 -24.83
CA SER A 937 -40.33 -39.01 -23.48
C SER A 937 -39.42 -38.45 -22.38
N GLU A 938 -38.11 -38.34 -22.62
CA GLU A 938 -37.15 -37.74 -21.68
C GLU A 938 -37.39 -36.23 -21.43
N LEU A 939 -37.98 -35.51 -22.40
CA LEU A 939 -38.21 -34.07 -22.36
C LEU A 939 -39.70 -33.71 -22.38
N SER A 940 -40.58 -34.58 -21.89
CA SER A 940 -42.04 -34.41 -21.87
C SER A 940 -42.50 -33.07 -21.24
N ASN A 941 -41.71 -32.52 -20.32
CA ASN A 941 -41.98 -31.27 -19.62
C ASN A 941 -41.75 -30.00 -20.47
N VAL A 942 -41.18 -30.10 -21.67
CA VAL A 942 -40.83 -28.93 -22.51
C VAL A 942 -41.87 -28.72 -23.61
N LYS A 943 -42.90 -27.91 -23.33
CA LYS A 943 -43.95 -27.54 -24.31
C LYS A 943 -43.41 -26.67 -25.46
N TYR A 944 -42.46 -25.78 -25.18
CA TYR A 944 -41.88 -24.84 -26.16
C TYR A 944 -40.35 -24.97 -26.29
N PRO A 945 -39.86 -25.90 -27.13
CA PRO A 945 -38.43 -26.20 -27.30
C PRO A 945 -37.55 -25.03 -27.74
N LEU A 946 -38.07 -24.13 -28.59
CA LEU A 946 -37.28 -23.02 -29.14
C LEU A 946 -37.02 -21.93 -28.09
N GLY A 947 -38.03 -21.56 -27.32
CA GLY A 947 -37.87 -20.62 -26.20
C GLY A 947 -37.02 -21.21 -25.06
N LYS A 948 -37.13 -22.51 -24.79
CA LYS A 948 -36.28 -23.18 -23.80
C LYS A 948 -34.83 -23.32 -24.27
N LEU A 949 -34.61 -23.43 -25.59
CA LEU A 949 -33.28 -23.41 -26.19
C LEU A 949 -32.63 -22.03 -26.03
N GLU A 950 -33.36 -20.93 -26.24
CA GLU A 950 -32.89 -19.56 -26.03
C GLU A 950 -32.49 -19.32 -24.57
N GLN A 951 -33.38 -19.63 -23.63
CA GLN A 951 -33.07 -19.54 -22.20
C GLN A 951 -31.85 -20.37 -21.81
N SER A 952 -31.72 -21.59 -22.36
CA SER A 952 -30.58 -22.46 -22.05
C SER A 952 -29.27 -21.97 -22.67
N LEU A 953 -29.32 -21.22 -23.78
CA LEU A 953 -28.17 -20.58 -24.41
C LEU A 953 -27.74 -19.33 -23.63
N ASP A 954 -28.69 -18.58 -23.09
CA ASP A 954 -28.41 -17.44 -22.20
C ASP A 954 -27.76 -17.92 -20.90
N GLU A 955 -28.33 -18.93 -20.24
CA GLU A 955 -27.74 -19.58 -19.06
C GLU A 955 -26.35 -20.17 -19.35
N TYR A 956 -26.13 -20.73 -20.55
CA TYR A 956 -24.79 -21.17 -20.98
C TYR A 956 -23.83 -19.98 -21.19
N GLY A 957 -24.35 -18.86 -21.68
CA GLY A 957 -23.63 -17.60 -21.83
C GLY A 957 -23.18 -17.03 -20.49
N ASP A 958 -24.02 -17.10 -19.47
CA ASP A 958 -23.67 -16.66 -18.11
C ASP A 958 -22.60 -17.56 -17.48
N LEU A 959 -22.71 -18.89 -17.69
CA LEU A 959 -21.71 -19.85 -17.20
C LEU A 959 -20.33 -19.75 -17.88
N THR A 960 -20.28 -19.34 -19.16
CA THR A 960 -19.04 -19.38 -19.96
C THR A 960 -18.53 -18.02 -20.41
N SER A 961 -19.26 -16.94 -20.15
CA SER A 961 -19.05 -15.58 -20.67
C SER A 961 -19.12 -15.46 -22.21
N PHE A 962 -19.45 -16.53 -22.95
CA PHE A 962 -19.59 -16.54 -24.40
C PHE A 962 -21.06 -16.69 -24.79
N ARG A 963 -21.68 -15.60 -25.27
CA ARG A 963 -23.09 -15.62 -25.71
C ARG A 963 -23.23 -16.22 -27.12
N TRP A 964 -24.15 -17.16 -27.27
CA TRP A 964 -24.54 -17.77 -28.55
C TRP A 964 -26.00 -17.46 -28.82
N THR A 965 -26.33 -17.03 -30.03
CA THR A 965 -27.72 -16.88 -30.47
C THR A 965 -28.21 -18.13 -31.19
N THR A 966 -29.52 -18.37 -31.20
CA THR A 966 -30.14 -19.48 -31.94
C THR A 966 -29.72 -19.49 -33.41
N ASN A 967 -29.70 -18.34 -34.07
CA ASN A 967 -29.25 -18.20 -35.46
C ASN A 967 -27.79 -18.64 -35.67
N THR A 968 -26.89 -18.27 -34.75
CA THR A 968 -25.48 -18.71 -34.83
C THR A 968 -25.32 -20.20 -34.57
N LEU A 969 -26.12 -20.78 -33.68
CA LEU A 969 -26.11 -22.21 -33.37
C LEU A 969 -26.60 -23.06 -34.57
N PHE A 970 -27.68 -22.66 -35.24
CA PHE A 970 -28.18 -23.36 -36.43
C PHE A 970 -27.24 -23.25 -37.63
N LYS A 971 -26.50 -22.13 -37.76
CA LYS A 971 -25.53 -21.92 -38.84
C LYS A 971 -24.27 -22.78 -38.67
N ASP A 972 -23.71 -22.85 -37.47
CA ASP A 972 -22.45 -23.54 -37.18
C ASP A 972 -22.57 -24.53 -36.00
N PRO A 973 -23.42 -25.57 -36.06
CA PRO A 973 -23.65 -26.48 -34.94
C PRO A 973 -22.39 -27.27 -34.58
N HIS A 974 -21.56 -27.59 -35.57
CA HIS A 974 -20.30 -28.29 -35.39
C HIS A 974 -19.28 -27.52 -34.55
N LYS A 975 -19.38 -26.18 -34.41
CA LYS A 975 -18.46 -25.37 -33.58
C LYS A 975 -18.87 -25.35 -32.11
N PHE A 976 -20.18 -25.35 -31.84
CA PHE A 976 -20.73 -25.32 -30.49
C PHE A 976 -20.66 -26.71 -29.82
N PHE A 977 -21.04 -27.77 -30.55
CA PHE A 977 -21.17 -29.13 -30.00
C PHE A 977 -19.86 -29.95 -30.00
N VAL A 978 -18.69 -29.33 -30.16
CA VAL A 978 -17.41 -30.07 -30.08
C VAL A 978 -17.17 -30.54 -28.65
N PRO A 979 -16.95 -31.86 -28.43
CA PRO A 979 -16.59 -32.38 -27.12
C PRO A 979 -15.16 -32.02 -26.69
N GLY A 980 -14.92 -31.96 -25.37
CA GLY A 980 -13.57 -31.76 -24.81
C GLY A 980 -13.13 -30.30 -24.74
N ARG A 981 -14.06 -29.39 -24.42
CA ARG A 981 -13.75 -28.01 -24.08
C ARG A 981 -13.19 -27.98 -22.66
N ASN A 982 -11.95 -27.53 -22.52
CA ASN A 982 -11.34 -27.29 -21.21
C ASN A 982 -11.42 -25.80 -20.88
N LEU A 983 -11.62 -25.51 -19.60
CA LEU A 983 -11.39 -24.18 -19.07
C LEU A 983 -9.87 -23.98 -18.91
N PRO A 984 -9.36 -22.76 -19.10
CA PRO A 984 -7.94 -22.46 -18.90
C PRO A 984 -7.53 -22.41 -17.42
N THR A 985 -8.37 -22.89 -16.51
CA THR A 985 -8.11 -22.88 -15.07
C THR A 985 -6.91 -23.77 -14.74
N ARG A 986 -5.95 -23.19 -14.00
CA ARG A 986 -4.67 -23.85 -13.65
C ARG A 986 -4.79 -24.92 -12.57
N ASN A 987 -5.87 -24.91 -11.80
CA ASN A 987 -6.14 -25.84 -10.71
C ASN A 987 -7.24 -26.80 -11.13
N THR A 988 -6.88 -27.78 -11.96
CA THR A 988 -7.79 -28.84 -12.42
C THR A 988 -7.11 -30.19 -12.30
N MET A 989 -7.89 -31.23 -12.04
CA MET A 989 -7.42 -32.61 -12.14
C MET A 989 -7.18 -32.97 -13.61
N ASP A 990 -5.92 -33.22 -13.97
CA ASP A 990 -5.54 -33.67 -15.31
C ASP A 990 -6.14 -35.06 -15.58
N PRO A 991 -6.78 -35.31 -16.74
CA PRO A 991 -7.25 -36.63 -17.17
C PRO A 991 -6.27 -37.80 -16.95
N ARG A 992 -4.96 -37.57 -17.05
CA ARG A 992 -3.94 -38.62 -16.78
C ARG A 992 -3.82 -38.93 -15.28
N MET A 993 -3.82 -37.89 -14.45
CA MET A 993 -3.77 -38.00 -13.00
C MET A 993 -5.05 -38.66 -12.48
N THR A 994 -6.21 -38.18 -12.92
CA THR A 994 -7.53 -38.72 -12.55
C THR A 994 -7.65 -40.21 -12.87
N ALA A 995 -7.10 -40.67 -14.00
CA ALA A 995 -7.11 -42.10 -14.34
C ALA A 995 -6.22 -42.94 -13.41
N LYS A 996 -5.06 -42.41 -12.99
CA LYS A 996 -4.20 -43.08 -12.02
C LYS A 996 -4.88 -43.14 -10.65
N ILE A 997 -5.48 -42.04 -10.19
CA ILE A 997 -6.26 -41.99 -8.94
C ILE A 997 -7.41 -43.00 -9.00
N TYR A 998 -8.17 -43.04 -10.09
CA TYR A 998 -9.25 -44.00 -10.28
C TYR A 998 -8.76 -45.45 -10.20
N SER A 999 -7.64 -45.77 -10.86
CA SER A 999 -7.04 -47.12 -10.76
C SER A 999 -6.51 -47.44 -9.36
N PHE A 1000 -6.02 -46.44 -8.64
CA PHE A 1000 -5.48 -46.58 -7.28
C PHE A 1000 -6.60 -46.82 -6.26
N LEU A 1001 -7.72 -46.10 -6.39
CA LEU A 1001 -8.94 -46.37 -5.62
C LEU A 1001 -9.52 -47.74 -5.93
N GLY A 1002 -9.54 -48.14 -7.21
CA GLY A 1002 -9.98 -49.48 -7.61
C GLY A 1002 -9.16 -50.59 -6.95
N LYS A 1003 -7.84 -50.41 -6.80
CA LYS A 1003 -6.95 -51.33 -6.08
C LYS A 1003 -7.13 -51.32 -4.57
N TYR A 1004 -7.54 -50.20 -3.98
CA TYR A 1004 -7.79 -50.11 -2.53
C TYR A 1004 -9.13 -50.72 -2.13
N CYS A 1005 -10.15 -50.52 -2.96
CA CYS A 1005 -11.50 -50.96 -2.65
C CYS A 1005 -11.69 -52.47 -2.79
N GLU A 1006 -10.88 -53.21 -3.57
CA GLU A 1006 -10.95 -54.69 -3.76
C GLU A 1006 -12.37 -55.29 -3.57
N ASP A 1007 -13.33 -54.85 -4.39
CA ASP A 1007 -14.77 -55.21 -4.36
C ASP A 1007 -15.55 -54.95 -3.04
N ASP A 1008 -14.93 -54.39 -2.01
CA ASP A 1008 -15.53 -53.99 -0.75
C ASP A 1008 -16.26 -52.64 -0.87
N ARG A 1009 -17.59 -52.72 -1.03
CA ARG A 1009 -18.48 -51.56 -1.14
C ARG A 1009 -18.46 -50.68 0.12
N SER A 1010 -18.19 -51.24 1.30
CA SER A 1010 -18.24 -50.49 2.56
C SER A 1010 -17.14 -49.42 2.65
N LYS A 1011 -15.93 -49.72 2.14
CA LYS A 1011 -14.81 -48.78 2.05
C LYS A 1011 -15.10 -47.65 1.05
N ALA A 1012 -15.74 -47.98 -0.08
CA ALA A 1012 -16.13 -46.98 -1.08
C ALA A 1012 -17.18 -46.00 -0.54
N PHE A 1013 -18.17 -46.47 0.23
CA PHE A 1013 -19.17 -45.61 0.87
C PHE A 1013 -18.53 -44.70 1.93
N LYS A 1014 -17.62 -45.22 2.76
CA LYS A 1014 -16.88 -44.38 3.74
C LYS A 1014 -16.07 -43.26 3.08
N LEU A 1015 -15.48 -43.52 1.90
CA LEU A 1015 -14.76 -42.50 1.13
C LEU A 1015 -15.72 -41.50 0.48
N PHE A 1016 -16.89 -41.95 0.02
CA PHE A 1016 -17.94 -41.09 -0.52
C PHE A 1016 -18.52 -40.15 0.54
N ASP A 1017 -18.75 -40.65 1.77
CA ASP A 1017 -19.25 -39.84 2.88
C ASP A 1017 -18.25 -38.74 3.29
N LYS A 1018 -16.94 -39.02 3.17
CA LYS A 1018 -15.87 -38.06 3.50
C LYS A 1018 -15.52 -37.10 2.36
N TYR A 1019 -15.57 -37.56 1.12
CA TYR A 1019 -15.13 -36.81 -0.07
C TYR A 1019 -16.14 -36.92 -1.22
N PRO A 1020 -17.35 -36.36 -1.04
CA PRO A 1020 -18.46 -36.58 -1.96
C PRO A 1020 -18.20 -36.03 -3.36
N GLU A 1021 -17.65 -34.82 -3.50
CA GLU A 1021 -17.48 -34.17 -4.80
C GLU A 1021 -16.41 -34.86 -5.65
N THR A 1022 -15.31 -35.29 -5.03
CA THR A 1022 -14.19 -35.97 -5.69
C THR A 1022 -14.63 -37.33 -6.19
N VAL A 1023 -15.27 -38.12 -5.33
CA VAL A 1023 -15.68 -39.48 -5.67
C VAL A 1023 -16.77 -39.46 -6.73
N GLU A 1024 -17.77 -38.56 -6.61
CA GLU A 1024 -18.79 -38.40 -7.65
C GLU A 1024 -18.18 -37.96 -8.99
N TYR A 1025 -17.23 -37.02 -8.98
CA TYR A 1025 -16.52 -36.62 -10.19
C TYR A 1025 -15.75 -37.81 -10.82
N LEU A 1026 -15.08 -38.62 -10.01
CA LEU A 1026 -14.33 -39.80 -10.49
C LEU A 1026 -15.25 -40.84 -11.15
N LEU A 1027 -16.44 -41.06 -10.59
CA LEU A 1027 -17.47 -41.92 -11.18
C LEU A 1027 -17.97 -41.36 -12.52
N TYR A 1028 -18.25 -40.05 -12.58
CA TYR A 1028 -18.63 -39.39 -13.84
C TYR A 1028 -17.50 -39.48 -14.89
N TYR A 1029 -16.26 -39.23 -14.46
CA TYR A 1029 -15.08 -39.21 -15.32
C TYR A 1029 -14.83 -40.56 -15.99
N GLY A 1030 -15.00 -41.68 -15.27
CA GLY A 1030 -14.87 -43.02 -15.83
C GLY A 1030 -15.76 -43.21 -17.08
N LEU A 1031 -17.04 -42.87 -16.96
CA LEU A 1031 -18.03 -42.97 -18.05
C LEU A 1031 -17.86 -41.91 -19.14
N ALA A 1032 -17.42 -40.70 -18.78
CA ALA A 1032 -17.18 -39.62 -19.75
C ALA A 1032 -15.93 -39.90 -20.60
N ARG A 1033 -14.88 -40.45 -19.97
CA ARG A 1033 -13.61 -40.80 -20.63
C ARG A 1033 -13.82 -41.85 -21.72
N THR A 1034 -14.55 -42.92 -21.42
CA THR A 1034 -14.84 -43.99 -22.40
C THR A 1034 -15.60 -43.44 -23.60
N ARG A 1035 -16.65 -42.64 -23.38
CA ARG A 1035 -17.41 -41.94 -24.45
C ARG A 1035 -16.54 -41.01 -25.29
N LEU A 1036 -15.62 -40.28 -24.65
CA LEU A 1036 -14.73 -39.37 -25.37
C LEU A 1036 -13.67 -40.14 -26.18
N GLN A 1037 -13.17 -41.26 -25.66
CA GLN A 1037 -12.20 -42.10 -26.34
C GLN A 1037 -12.81 -42.81 -27.56
N THR A 1038 -14.03 -43.34 -27.44
CA THR A 1038 -14.75 -43.91 -28.59
C THR A 1038 -15.01 -42.86 -29.68
N PHE A 1039 -15.47 -41.65 -29.29
CA PHE A 1039 -15.65 -40.55 -30.23
C PHE A 1039 -14.34 -40.15 -30.92
N ARG A 1040 -13.24 -40.09 -30.17
CA ARG A 1040 -11.90 -39.79 -30.72
C ARG A 1040 -11.45 -40.84 -31.74
N ASN A 1041 -11.63 -42.12 -31.44
CA ASN A 1041 -11.26 -43.20 -32.35
C ASN A 1041 -12.06 -43.13 -33.67
N GLU A 1042 -13.35 -42.78 -33.60
CA GLU A 1042 -14.18 -42.59 -34.81
C GLU A 1042 -13.74 -41.38 -35.65
N ILE A 1043 -13.31 -40.28 -35.01
CA ILE A 1043 -12.73 -39.13 -35.72
C ILE A 1043 -11.39 -39.48 -36.37
N ASP A 1044 -10.55 -40.26 -35.67
CA ASP A 1044 -9.26 -40.72 -36.18
C ASP A 1044 -9.42 -41.63 -37.40
N LYS A 1045 -10.50 -42.43 -37.49
CA LYS A 1045 -10.86 -43.20 -38.70
C LYS A 1045 -11.23 -42.32 -39.90
N ILE A 1046 -11.90 -41.19 -39.67
CA ILE A 1046 -12.36 -40.27 -40.74
C ILE A 1046 -11.22 -39.38 -41.24
N GLN A 1047 -10.38 -38.91 -40.32
CA GLN A 1047 -9.22 -38.08 -40.63
C GLN A 1047 -8.05 -38.49 -39.73
N PRO A 1048 -7.12 -39.32 -40.22
CA PRO A 1048 -6.00 -39.79 -39.41
C PRO A 1048 -5.05 -38.65 -39.05
N PRO A 1049 -4.33 -38.76 -37.91
CA PRO A 1049 -3.30 -37.80 -37.54
C PRO A 1049 -2.12 -37.85 -38.53
N LEU A 1050 -1.40 -36.73 -38.68
CA LEU A 1050 -0.19 -36.65 -39.51
C LEU A 1050 0.90 -37.58 -38.94
N ALA A 1051 1.55 -38.37 -39.80
CA ALA A 1051 2.54 -39.38 -39.41
C ALA A 1051 3.76 -38.82 -38.66
N SER A 1052 4.06 -37.52 -38.80
CA SER A 1052 5.18 -36.85 -38.13
C SER A 1052 4.90 -36.41 -36.69
N SER A 1053 3.68 -36.56 -36.16
CA SER A 1053 3.34 -36.12 -34.81
C SER A 1053 2.77 -37.25 -33.95
N ALA A 1054 3.64 -38.01 -33.28
CA ALA A 1054 3.24 -38.97 -32.24
C ALA A 1054 2.48 -38.28 -31.07
N ASN A 1055 2.66 -36.97 -30.90
CA ASN A 1055 1.94 -36.11 -29.94
C ASN A 1055 1.28 -34.92 -30.65
N GLU A 1056 0.14 -35.13 -31.32
CA GLU A 1056 -0.67 -34.04 -31.89
C GLU A 1056 -1.09 -33.05 -30.78
N GLY A 1057 -0.73 -31.77 -30.93
CA GLY A 1057 -1.13 -30.72 -29.99
C GLY A 1057 -2.65 -30.52 -29.93
N ARG A 1058 -3.19 -30.16 -28.74
CA ARG A 1058 -4.64 -30.06 -28.48
C ARG A 1058 -5.40 -29.15 -29.47
N LYS A 1059 -4.80 -28.01 -29.86
CA LYS A 1059 -5.40 -27.08 -30.84
C LYS A 1059 -5.52 -27.72 -32.23
N ASN A 1060 -4.46 -28.38 -32.69
CA ASN A 1060 -4.43 -29.07 -34.00
C ASN A 1060 -5.47 -30.19 -34.03
N ARG A 1061 -5.58 -30.96 -32.93
CA ARG A 1061 -6.61 -31.98 -32.76
C ARG A 1061 -8.03 -31.41 -32.80
N ARG A 1062 -8.26 -30.25 -32.17
CA ARG A 1062 -9.57 -29.57 -32.22
C ARG A 1062 -9.91 -29.12 -33.64
N TYR A 1063 -8.97 -28.53 -34.38
CA TYR A 1063 -9.16 -28.17 -35.79
C TYR A 1063 -9.48 -29.39 -36.66
N ARG A 1064 -8.78 -30.51 -36.44
CA ARG A 1064 -9.05 -31.78 -37.12
C ARG A 1064 -10.45 -32.30 -36.82
N THR A 1065 -10.85 -32.28 -35.54
CA THR A 1065 -12.20 -32.68 -35.12
C THR A 1065 -13.28 -31.81 -35.76
N LEU A 1066 -13.07 -30.49 -35.81
CA LEU A 1066 -13.97 -29.55 -36.50
C LEU A 1066 -14.10 -29.85 -38.00
N ARG A 1067 -12.98 -30.14 -38.67
CA ARG A 1067 -12.95 -30.47 -40.11
C ARG A 1067 -13.64 -31.80 -40.40
N ALA A 1068 -13.41 -32.82 -39.57
CA ALA A 1068 -14.08 -34.11 -39.65
C ALA A 1068 -15.61 -33.97 -39.44
N LEU A 1069 -16.05 -33.23 -38.40
CA LEU A 1069 -17.47 -32.95 -38.17
C LEU A 1069 -18.12 -32.14 -39.29
N ARG A 1070 -17.40 -31.18 -39.89
CA ARG A 1070 -17.91 -30.42 -41.04
C ARG A 1070 -18.11 -31.29 -42.28
N ARG A 1071 -17.19 -32.24 -42.52
CA ARG A 1071 -17.29 -33.22 -43.62
C ARG A 1071 -18.47 -34.17 -43.42
N THR A 1072 -18.69 -34.69 -42.22
CA THR A 1072 -19.80 -35.61 -41.96
C THR A 1072 -21.16 -34.94 -42.00
N MET A 1073 -21.24 -33.65 -41.65
CA MET A 1073 -22.50 -32.88 -41.66
C MET A 1073 -22.84 -32.26 -43.03
N ASN A 1074 -22.02 -32.46 -44.08
CA ASN A 1074 -22.21 -31.87 -45.42
C ASN A 1074 -22.44 -30.35 -45.43
N ILE A 1075 -21.75 -29.61 -44.54
CA ILE A 1075 -21.87 -28.14 -44.46
C ILE A 1075 -20.97 -27.53 -45.56
N THR A 1076 -21.54 -27.27 -46.73
CA THR A 1076 -20.87 -26.60 -47.87
C THR A 1076 -20.36 -25.22 -47.45
N SER A 1077 -19.14 -24.87 -47.88
CA SER A 1077 -18.54 -23.56 -47.64
C SER A 1077 -19.38 -22.44 -48.24
N ARG A 1078 -19.81 -21.50 -47.40
CA ARG A 1078 -19.68 -20.08 -47.73
C ARG A 1078 -18.58 -19.52 -46.86
#